data_AF-A5U0E2-F1
#
_entry.id   AF-A5U0E2-F1
#
_cell.length_a   1.000
_cell.length_b   1.000
_cell.length_c   1.000
_cell.angle_alpha   90.00
_cell.angle_beta   90.00
_cell.angle_gamma   90.00
#
_symmetry.space_group_name_H-M   'P 1'
#
loop_
_entity.id
_entity.type
_entity.pdbx_description
1 polymer ?
#
loop_
_entity_poly.entity_id
_entity_poly.type
_entity_poly.pdbx_seq_one_letter_code
_entity_poly.pdbx_strand_id
1 'polypeptide(L)'
;MVGFAWLPPETNSLRMYLGAGSRPLLAAAGAWDGLAEELHAAASSFGSVTSELAGGAWQGPASAAMANAAGPYASWLTAAGAQAELAARQARAAAGAFEEALAGVVHPAVVQANRVRTWLLAVSNVFGQNAPAIAAMESTYEQMWAQDVAVMAGYHAASSAAAAQLASWQPALPNINLGVGNIGNLNVGNGNTGDYNLGNGNLGNANFGGGNGSAFHGQISSFNVGSGNIGNFNLGSGNGNVGIGPSSFNVGSGNIGNANVGGGNSGDNNFGFGNFGNANIGIGNAGPNMSSPAVPTPGNGNVGIGNGGNGNFGGGNTGNANIGLGNVGDGNVGFGNSGSYNFGFGNTGNNNIGIGLTGSNQIGFGGLNSGSGNIGFGNSGTGNIGFFNSGSGNFGVGNSGVTNTGVANSGNINTGFGNSGFINTGFGNALSVNTGFGNSGQANTGIGNAGDFNTGNFNGGIINTGSFNSGAFNSGSFNGGDANSGFLNSGLTNTGFANSGNINTGGFNAGNLNTGFGNTTDGLGENSGFGNAGSGNSGFNNSGRGNSGAQNVGNLQISGFANSGQSVTGYNNSVSVTSGFGNKGTGLFSGFMSGFGNTGFLQSGFGNLEANPDNNSATSGFGNSGKQDSGGFNSIDFVSGFFHR
;
A
#
# COMPACT_ATOMS: atom_id res chain seq x y z
N MET A 1 -27.97 36.91 52.61
CA MET A 1 -29.19 37.51 53.18
C MET A 1 -29.41 38.88 52.57
N VAL A 2 -30.65 39.37 52.48
CA VAL A 2 -30.93 40.79 52.19
C VAL A 2 -30.82 41.56 53.49
N GLY A 3 -30.00 42.61 53.55
CA GLY A 3 -29.81 43.41 54.76
C GLY A 3 -31.01 44.33 55.06
N PHE A 4 -31.31 44.56 56.33
CA PHE A 4 -32.47 45.33 56.80
C PHE A 4 -32.54 46.77 56.24
N ALA A 5 -31.39 47.36 55.91
CA ALA A 5 -31.28 48.66 55.23
C ALA A 5 -32.00 48.73 53.87
N TRP A 6 -32.24 47.59 53.21
CA TRP A 6 -32.92 47.52 51.91
C TRP A 6 -34.42 47.18 52.03
N LEU A 7 -34.98 47.21 53.25
CA LEU A 7 -36.38 46.95 53.53
C LEU A 7 -37.04 48.22 54.11
N PRO A 8 -38.19 48.67 53.61
CA PRO A 8 -38.88 49.85 54.14
C PRO A 8 -39.44 49.60 55.54
N PRO A 9 -39.74 50.65 56.33
CA PRO A 9 -40.24 50.52 57.70
C PRO A 9 -41.54 49.69 57.77
N GLU A 10 -42.46 49.78 56.80
CA GLU A 10 -43.65 48.91 56.75
C GLU A 10 -43.30 47.41 56.78
N THR A 11 -42.12 47.02 56.30
CA THR A 11 -41.63 45.64 56.33
C THR A 11 -40.82 45.32 57.57
N ASN A 12 -39.95 46.21 58.03
CA ASN A 12 -39.14 45.98 59.24
C ASN A 12 -40.01 46.02 60.51
N SER A 13 -40.78 47.08 60.70
CA SER A 13 -41.78 47.23 61.78
C SER A 13 -42.72 46.02 61.83
N LEU A 14 -43.42 45.71 60.74
CA LEU A 14 -44.46 44.66 60.73
C LEU A 14 -43.89 43.26 61.04
N ARG A 15 -42.64 42.96 60.65
CA ARG A 15 -42.00 41.67 60.95
C ARG A 15 -41.71 41.47 62.44
N MET A 16 -41.49 42.54 63.21
CA MET A 16 -41.29 42.44 64.66
C MET A 16 -42.62 42.24 65.40
N TYR A 17 -43.70 42.90 64.95
CA TYR A 17 -45.04 42.76 65.56
C TYR A 17 -45.79 41.47 65.16
N LEU A 18 -45.27 40.69 64.20
CA LEU A 18 -45.84 39.40 63.80
C LEU A 18 -45.07 38.22 64.41
N GLY A 19 -45.76 37.33 65.13
CA GLY A 19 -45.20 36.07 65.62
C GLY A 19 -45.74 35.67 67.00
N ALA A 20 -45.08 34.68 67.62
CA ALA A 20 -45.43 34.18 68.96
C ALA A 20 -44.74 34.94 70.12
N GLY A 21 -43.93 35.96 69.81
CA GLY A 21 -43.12 36.70 70.78
C GLY A 21 -41.98 35.88 71.40
N SER A 22 -41.41 36.41 72.49
CA SER A 22 -40.28 35.83 73.23
C SER A 22 -40.63 34.54 74.01
N ARG A 23 -41.90 34.34 74.35
CA ARG A 23 -42.36 33.28 75.28
C ARG A 23 -41.85 31.85 74.95
N PRO A 24 -41.83 31.37 73.69
CA PRO A 24 -41.31 30.04 73.38
C PRO A 24 -39.81 29.91 73.66
N LEU A 25 -39.04 30.98 73.47
CA LEU A 25 -37.60 31.01 73.70
C LEU A 25 -37.26 31.10 75.20
N LEU A 26 -38.07 31.82 75.98
CA LEU A 26 -38.01 31.82 77.44
C LEU A 26 -38.39 30.46 78.04
N ALA A 27 -39.37 29.76 77.46
CA ALA A 27 -39.71 28.38 77.84
C ALA A 27 -38.57 27.41 77.51
N ALA A 28 -37.94 27.55 76.35
CA ALA A 28 -36.73 26.79 76.00
C ALA A 28 -35.57 27.07 76.97
N ALA A 29 -35.37 28.32 77.41
CA ALA A 29 -34.37 28.64 78.42
C ALA A 29 -34.64 27.93 79.77
N GLY A 30 -35.89 27.82 80.20
CA GLY A 30 -36.25 27.02 81.38
C GLY A 30 -35.99 25.52 81.21
N ALA A 31 -36.21 24.97 80.02
CA ALA A 31 -35.87 23.58 79.71
C ALA A 31 -34.34 23.34 79.70
N TRP A 32 -33.55 24.31 79.24
CA TRP A 32 -32.08 24.25 79.30
C TRP A 32 -31.52 24.35 80.72
N ASP A 33 -32.11 25.17 81.61
CA ASP A 33 -31.77 25.16 83.04
C ASP A 33 -32.03 23.78 83.66
N GLY A 34 -33.23 23.20 83.43
CA GLY A 34 -33.58 21.89 83.98
C GLY A 34 -32.66 20.77 83.50
N LEU A 35 -32.25 20.80 82.23
CA LEU A 35 -31.24 19.87 81.70
C LEU A 35 -29.85 20.11 82.33
N ALA A 36 -29.48 21.35 82.65
CA ALA A 36 -28.24 21.64 83.37
C ALA A 36 -28.27 21.06 84.79
N GLU A 37 -29.39 21.23 85.51
CA GLU A 37 -29.60 20.63 86.84
C GLU A 37 -29.50 19.09 86.79
N GLU A 38 -30.16 18.43 85.83
CA GLU A 38 -30.07 16.98 85.64
C GLU A 38 -28.64 16.51 85.31
N LEU A 39 -27.91 17.23 84.44
CA LEU A 39 -26.53 16.90 84.08
C LEU A 39 -25.55 17.10 85.24
N HIS A 40 -25.70 18.17 86.03
CA HIS A 40 -24.87 18.40 87.22
C HIS A 40 -25.20 17.44 88.36
N ALA A 41 -26.47 17.03 88.53
CA ALA A 41 -26.85 15.96 89.44
C ALA A 41 -26.28 14.60 89.01
N ALA A 42 -26.31 14.28 87.70
CA ALA A 42 -25.72 13.08 87.14
C ALA A 42 -24.19 13.05 87.32
N ALA A 43 -23.50 14.16 87.04
CA ALA A 43 -22.06 14.32 87.27
C ALA A 43 -21.70 14.07 88.75
N SER A 44 -22.48 14.63 89.67
CA SER A 44 -22.26 14.50 91.12
C SER A 44 -22.50 13.08 91.61
N SER A 45 -23.56 12.43 91.14
CA SER A 45 -23.88 11.03 91.46
C SER A 45 -22.81 10.06 90.95
N PHE A 46 -22.40 10.21 89.69
CA PHE A 46 -21.32 9.44 89.08
C PHE A 46 -19.97 9.68 89.78
N GLY A 47 -19.70 10.92 90.20
CA GLY A 47 -18.55 11.28 91.03
C GLY A 47 -18.54 10.57 92.39
N SER A 48 -19.68 10.50 93.08
CA SER A 48 -19.79 9.77 94.36
C SER A 48 -19.43 8.30 94.18
N VAL A 49 -20.12 7.59 93.27
CA VAL A 49 -19.94 6.15 93.02
C VAL A 49 -18.49 5.82 92.60
N THR A 50 -17.87 6.66 91.78
CA THR A 50 -16.47 6.45 91.36
C THR A 50 -15.45 6.78 92.46
N SER A 51 -15.75 7.72 93.36
CA SER A 51 -14.93 7.98 94.55
C SER A 51 -15.05 6.87 95.61
N GLU A 52 -16.24 6.31 95.80
CA GLU A 52 -16.50 5.18 96.70
C GLU A 52 -15.79 3.92 96.25
N LEU A 53 -15.62 3.71 94.93
CA LEU A 53 -14.82 2.62 94.38
C LEU A 53 -13.33 2.71 94.78
N ALA A 54 -12.79 3.93 94.88
CA ALA A 54 -11.39 4.17 95.25
C ALA A 54 -11.18 4.18 96.78
N GLY A 55 -12.14 4.70 97.55
CA GLY A 55 -12.06 4.79 99.01
C GLY A 55 -12.64 3.60 99.78
N GLY A 56 -13.45 2.76 99.15
CA GLY A 56 -14.18 1.64 99.76
C GLY A 56 -13.33 0.41 100.05
N ALA A 57 -13.94 -0.77 100.07
CA ALA A 57 -13.28 -2.02 100.49
C ALA A 57 -12.30 -2.62 99.45
N TRP A 58 -12.34 -2.18 98.19
CA TRP A 58 -11.55 -2.76 97.09
C TRP A 58 -10.38 -1.85 96.68
N GLN A 59 -9.53 -1.47 97.64
CA GLN A 59 -8.42 -0.53 97.40
C GLN A 59 -7.24 -1.22 96.69
N GLY A 60 -6.71 -0.60 95.63
CA GLY A 60 -5.51 -1.07 94.96
C GLY A 60 -5.31 -0.45 93.56
N PRO A 61 -4.27 -0.89 92.81
CA PRO A 61 -3.97 -0.35 91.49
C PRO A 61 -5.13 -0.47 90.47
N ALA A 62 -5.97 -1.51 90.59
CA ALA A 62 -7.09 -1.74 89.69
C ALA A 62 -8.26 -0.75 89.89
N SER A 63 -8.65 -0.46 91.13
CA SER A 63 -9.70 0.53 91.43
C SER A 63 -9.21 1.95 91.19
N ALA A 64 -7.93 2.25 91.50
CA ALA A 64 -7.29 3.51 91.11
C ALA A 64 -7.29 3.71 89.57
N ALA A 65 -6.96 2.67 88.80
CA ALA A 65 -7.03 2.72 87.34
C ALA A 65 -8.47 2.91 86.82
N MET A 66 -9.47 2.25 87.43
CA MET A 66 -10.88 2.40 87.03
C MET A 66 -11.43 3.80 87.36
N ALA A 67 -11.09 4.36 88.53
CA ALA A 67 -11.46 5.73 88.89
C ALA A 67 -10.82 6.77 87.93
N ASN A 68 -9.53 6.60 87.61
CA ASN A 68 -8.83 7.44 86.64
C ASN A 68 -9.44 7.34 85.22
N ALA A 69 -9.90 6.15 84.80
CA ALA A 69 -10.57 5.94 83.53
C ALA A 69 -11.98 6.56 83.48
N ALA A 70 -12.65 6.70 84.63
CA ALA A 70 -13.99 7.29 84.75
C ALA A 70 -13.97 8.83 84.82
N GLY A 71 -12.90 9.43 85.35
CA GLY A 71 -12.75 10.88 85.52
C GLY A 71 -13.07 11.75 84.27
N PRO A 72 -12.65 11.37 83.04
CA PRO A 72 -13.00 12.08 81.83
C PRO A 72 -14.51 12.19 81.57
N TYR A 73 -15.30 11.16 81.90
CA TYR A 73 -16.75 11.18 81.72
C TYR A 73 -17.45 12.06 82.75
N ALA A 74 -17.00 12.05 84.02
CA ALA A 74 -17.46 12.98 85.04
C ALA A 74 -17.18 14.45 84.66
N SER A 75 -16.00 14.69 84.07
CA SER A 75 -15.60 15.99 83.55
C SER A 75 -16.48 16.42 82.37
N TRP A 76 -16.79 15.50 81.45
CA TRP A 76 -17.70 15.76 80.34
C TRP A 76 -19.12 16.08 80.79
N LEU A 77 -19.72 15.32 81.72
CA LEU A 77 -21.05 15.61 82.27
C LEU A 77 -21.10 17.01 82.90
N THR A 78 -20.04 17.40 83.61
CA THR A 78 -19.93 18.74 84.23
C THR A 78 -19.82 19.83 83.17
N ALA A 79 -19.05 19.62 82.10
CA ALA A 79 -18.95 20.57 80.99
C ALA A 79 -20.25 20.66 80.17
N ALA A 80 -20.96 19.55 79.99
CA ALA A 80 -22.25 19.46 79.32
C ALA A 80 -23.34 20.25 80.09
N GLY A 81 -23.36 20.14 81.43
CA GLY A 81 -24.22 20.96 82.28
C GLY A 81 -23.94 22.46 82.12
N ALA A 82 -22.68 22.87 82.16
CA ALA A 82 -22.28 24.27 81.93
C ALA A 82 -22.59 24.78 80.51
N GLN A 83 -22.56 23.90 79.49
CA GLN A 83 -23.03 24.22 78.14
C GLN A 83 -24.57 24.40 78.09
N ALA A 84 -25.34 23.62 78.85
CA ALA A 84 -26.79 23.81 79.00
C ALA A 84 -27.14 25.13 79.74
N GLU A 85 -26.46 25.47 80.84
CA GLU A 85 -26.60 26.78 81.51
C GLU A 85 -26.28 27.95 80.57
N LEU A 86 -25.28 27.78 79.69
CA LEU A 86 -24.92 28.79 78.70
C LEU A 86 -26.00 28.91 77.62
N ALA A 87 -26.54 27.78 77.12
CA ALA A 87 -27.67 27.78 76.19
C ALA A 87 -28.90 28.49 76.76
N ALA A 88 -29.24 28.25 78.04
CA ALA A 88 -30.32 28.94 78.73
C ALA A 88 -30.08 30.46 78.83
N ARG A 89 -28.86 30.88 79.18
CA ARG A 89 -28.48 32.30 79.24
C ARG A 89 -28.54 32.99 77.88
N GLN A 90 -28.07 32.35 76.80
CA GLN A 90 -28.13 32.95 75.46
C GLN A 90 -29.55 32.96 74.88
N ALA A 91 -30.39 31.96 75.20
CA ALA A 91 -31.82 32.00 74.87
C ALA A 91 -32.51 33.20 75.55
N ARG A 92 -32.18 33.50 76.82
CA ARG A 92 -32.64 34.71 77.53
C ARG A 92 -32.11 35.99 76.89
N ALA A 93 -30.82 36.04 76.52
CA ALA A 93 -30.23 37.20 75.86
C ALA A 93 -30.88 37.50 74.50
N ALA A 94 -31.13 36.48 73.68
CA ALA A 94 -31.81 36.62 72.40
C ALA A 94 -33.32 36.98 72.56
N ALA A 95 -33.99 36.49 73.62
CA ALA A 95 -35.33 36.91 73.96
C ALA A 95 -35.39 38.39 74.38
N GLY A 96 -34.45 38.84 75.21
CA GLY A 96 -34.30 40.25 75.59
C GLY A 96 -34.00 41.15 74.38
N ALA A 97 -33.09 40.74 73.51
CA ALA A 97 -32.78 41.46 72.27
C ALA A 97 -34.02 41.60 71.35
N PHE A 98 -34.90 40.59 71.30
CA PHE A 98 -36.17 40.69 70.58
C PHE A 98 -37.14 41.69 71.25
N GLU A 99 -37.23 41.70 72.58
CA GLU A 99 -38.11 42.61 73.33
C GLU A 99 -37.63 44.07 73.25
N GLU A 100 -36.32 44.32 73.36
CA GLU A 100 -35.68 45.62 73.11
C GLU A 100 -35.94 46.10 71.68
N ALA A 101 -35.79 45.22 70.69
CA ALA A 101 -36.03 45.54 69.29
C ALA A 101 -37.50 45.84 69.00
N LEU A 102 -38.44 45.06 69.57
CA LEU A 102 -39.88 45.26 69.45
C LEU A 102 -40.34 46.58 70.10
N ALA A 103 -39.68 47.01 71.18
CA ALA A 103 -39.92 48.32 71.80
C ALA A 103 -39.27 49.48 71.03
N GLY A 104 -38.19 49.21 70.28
CA GLY A 104 -37.42 50.20 69.53
C GLY A 104 -37.93 50.50 68.12
N VAL A 105 -38.49 49.51 67.40
CA VAL A 105 -39.02 49.72 66.04
C VAL A 105 -40.24 50.65 66.05
N VAL A 106 -40.48 51.31 64.93
CA VAL A 106 -41.66 52.14 64.75
C VAL A 106 -42.92 51.26 64.77
N HIS A 107 -43.98 51.71 65.44
CA HIS A 107 -45.23 50.97 65.42
C HIS A 107 -45.90 51.07 64.02
N PRO A 108 -46.30 49.97 63.36
CA PRO A 108 -46.75 49.98 61.96
C PRO A 108 -47.87 50.99 61.64
N ALA A 109 -48.78 51.25 62.58
CA ALA A 109 -49.84 52.25 62.40
C ALA A 109 -49.32 53.69 62.24
N VAL A 110 -48.13 54.02 62.75
CA VAL A 110 -47.49 55.34 62.59
C VAL A 110 -46.96 55.49 61.17
N VAL A 111 -46.32 54.44 60.62
CA VAL A 111 -45.87 54.39 59.23
C VAL A 111 -47.05 54.50 58.27
N GLN A 112 -48.14 53.76 58.53
CA GLN A 112 -49.38 53.85 57.78
C GLN A 112 -50.00 55.26 57.85
N ALA A 113 -50.04 55.89 59.04
CA ALA A 113 -50.58 57.24 59.22
C ALA A 113 -49.77 58.31 58.49
N ASN A 114 -48.44 58.18 58.42
CA ASN A 114 -47.58 59.00 57.56
C ASN A 114 -47.99 58.84 56.09
N ARG A 115 -48.00 57.60 55.58
CA ARG A 115 -48.23 57.30 54.15
C ARG A 115 -49.62 57.75 53.67
N VAL A 116 -50.66 57.58 54.49
CA VAL A 116 -52.00 58.10 54.20
C VAL A 116 -52.00 59.64 54.16
N ARG A 117 -51.27 60.32 55.06
CA ARG A 117 -51.13 61.79 55.04
C ARG A 117 -50.34 62.29 53.83
N THR A 118 -49.26 61.63 53.44
CA THR A 118 -48.51 61.94 52.20
C THR A 118 -49.43 61.85 50.99
N TRP A 119 -50.21 60.77 50.87
CA TRP A 119 -51.16 60.59 49.77
C TRP A 119 -52.24 61.69 49.74
N LEU A 120 -52.86 62.02 50.88
CA LEU A 120 -53.85 63.10 50.99
C LEU A 120 -53.27 64.47 50.62
N LEU A 121 -52.03 64.77 51.03
CA LEU A 121 -51.32 65.99 50.65
C LEU A 121 -50.98 66.02 49.15
N ALA A 122 -50.62 64.88 48.56
CA ALA A 122 -50.29 64.76 47.13
C ALA A 122 -51.52 64.95 46.23
N VAL A 123 -52.65 64.29 46.51
CA VAL A 123 -53.88 64.42 45.69
C VAL A 123 -54.53 65.81 45.78
N SER A 124 -54.21 66.59 46.81
CA SER A 124 -54.64 67.99 46.96
C SER A 124 -53.61 69.02 46.45
N ASN A 125 -52.46 68.58 45.91
CA ASN A 125 -51.35 69.44 45.51
C ASN A 125 -51.50 70.09 44.11
N VAL A 126 -52.72 70.44 43.69
CA VAL A 126 -53.06 70.81 42.30
C VAL A 126 -52.23 72.00 41.76
N PHE A 127 -51.82 72.93 42.61
CA PHE A 127 -50.98 74.09 42.24
C PHE A 127 -49.58 74.04 42.89
N GLY A 128 -49.14 72.90 43.40
CA GLY A 128 -47.82 72.72 44.02
C GLY A 128 -47.68 73.25 45.46
N GLN A 129 -48.74 73.86 46.03
CA GLN A 129 -48.68 74.55 47.32
C GLN A 129 -48.41 73.64 48.53
N ASN A 130 -48.69 72.34 48.43
CA ASN A 130 -48.43 71.36 49.49
C ASN A 130 -47.00 70.77 49.44
N ALA A 131 -46.18 71.12 48.44
CA ALA A 131 -44.85 70.52 48.27
C ALA A 131 -43.95 70.56 49.53
N PRO A 132 -43.91 71.65 50.34
CA PRO A 132 -43.15 71.65 51.60
C PRO A 132 -43.70 70.67 52.65
N ALA A 133 -45.02 70.50 52.71
CA ALA A 133 -45.68 69.58 53.64
C ALA A 133 -45.47 68.11 53.23
N ILE A 134 -45.47 67.82 51.93
CA ILE A 134 -45.11 66.51 51.37
C ILE A 134 -43.65 66.20 51.71
N ALA A 135 -42.72 67.13 51.46
CA ALA A 135 -41.30 66.97 51.78
C ALA A 135 -41.05 66.73 53.29
N ALA A 136 -41.79 67.42 54.16
CA ALA A 136 -41.73 67.16 55.61
C ALA A 136 -42.28 65.77 56.00
N MET A 137 -43.34 65.30 55.35
CA MET A 137 -43.89 63.96 55.59
C MET A 137 -42.95 62.86 55.09
N GLU A 138 -42.32 63.02 53.93
CA GLU A 138 -41.29 62.09 53.44
C GLU A 138 -40.03 62.14 54.32
N SER A 139 -39.58 63.32 54.76
CA SER A 139 -38.47 63.41 55.73
C SER A 139 -38.78 62.71 57.05
N THR A 140 -40.04 62.72 57.50
CA THR A 140 -40.50 61.95 58.66
C THR A 140 -40.49 60.44 58.39
N TYR A 141 -40.77 60.02 57.16
CA TYR A 141 -40.69 58.61 56.76
C TYR A 141 -39.24 58.11 56.69
N GLU A 142 -38.32 58.90 56.13
CA GLU A 142 -36.89 58.56 56.13
C GLU A 142 -36.31 58.47 57.56
N GLN A 143 -36.81 59.27 58.50
CA GLN A 143 -36.49 59.12 59.93
C GLN A 143 -37.01 57.80 60.52
N MET A 144 -38.26 57.41 60.21
CA MET A 144 -38.81 56.11 60.62
C MET A 144 -38.04 54.94 60.00
N TRP A 145 -37.62 55.06 58.73
CA TRP A 145 -36.79 54.07 58.05
C TRP A 145 -35.42 53.95 58.72
N ALA A 146 -34.75 55.08 58.99
CA ALA A 146 -33.46 55.10 59.68
C ALA A 146 -33.53 54.51 61.11
N GLN A 147 -34.61 54.78 61.85
CA GLN A 147 -34.85 54.19 63.17
C GLN A 147 -35.00 52.66 63.08
N ASP A 148 -35.89 52.16 62.22
CA ASP A 148 -36.09 50.72 62.04
C ASP A 148 -34.79 50.01 61.61
N VAL A 149 -34.01 50.62 60.73
CA VAL A 149 -32.73 50.05 60.26
C VAL A 149 -31.69 50.02 61.38
N ALA A 150 -31.60 51.07 62.19
CA ALA A 150 -30.70 51.10 63.35
C ALA A 150 -31.09 50.05 64.41
N VAL A 151 -32.39 49.92 64.71
CA VAL A 151 -32.90 48.95 65.68
C VAL A 151 -32.72 47.52 65.19
N MET A 152 -33.03 47.22 63.92
CA MET A 152 -32.84 45.89 63.35
C MET A 152 -31.35 45.52 63.19
N ALA A 153 -30.46 46.50 62.98
CA ALA A 153 -29.01 46.28 63.03
C ALA A 153 -28.54 45.96 64.47
N GLY A 154 -29.05 46.67 65.48
CA GLY A 154 -28.81 46.37 66.89
C GLY A 154 -29.30 44.98 67.29
N TYR A 155 -30.54 44.64 66.92
CA TYR A 155 -31.13 43.32 67.14
C TYR A 155 -30.29 42.19 66.51
N HIS A 156 -29.86 42.38 65.26
CA HIS A 156 -28.98 41.43 64.58
C HIS A 156 -27.63 41.30 65.30
N ALA A 157 -27.02 42.40 65.73
CA ALA A 157 -25.75 42.38 66.45
C ALA A 157 -25.87 41.66 67.81
N ALA A 158 -26.88 41.97 68.61
CA ALA A 158 -27.14 41.34 69.91
C ALA A 158 -27.47 39.84 69.75
N SER A 159 -28.34 39.48 68.80
CA SER A 159 -28.70 38.08 68.52
C SER A 159 -27.49 37.28 67.99
N SER A 160 -26.66 37.88 67.13
CA SER A 160 -25.43 37.26 66.64
C SER A 160 -24.39 37.08 67.76
N ALA A 161 -24.27 38.06 68.66
CA ALA A 161 -23.37 37.97 69.81
C ALA A 161 -23.82 36.86 70.78
N ALA A 162 -25.12 36.75 71.06
CA ALA A 162 -25.68 35.67 71.89
C ALA A 162 -25.45 34.29 71.24
N ALA A 163 -25.72 34.15 69.94
CA ALA A 163 -25.46 32.92 69.20
C ALA A 163 -23.97 32.55 69.14
N ALA A 164 -23.08 33.53 69.03
CA ALA A 164 -21.63 33.31 68.97
C ALA A 164 -21.01 32.80 70.28
N GLN A 165 -21.71 32.89 71.41
CA GLN A 165 -21.29 32.26 72.67
C GLN A 165 -21.62 30.75 72.72
N LEU A 166 -22.43 30.22 71.81
CA LEU A 166 -22.82 28.82 71.79
C LEU A 166 -21.74 27.97 71.11
N ALA A 167 -20.85 27.41 71.92
CA ALA A 167 -19.89 26.41 71.47
C ALA A 167 -20.57 25.11 71.02
N SER A 168 -19.90 24.35 70.14
CA SER A 168 -20.34 23.01 69.78
C SER A 168 -20.23 22.04 70.96
N TRP A 169 -21.20 21.13 71.07
CA TRP A 169 -21.19 20.03 72.04
C TRP A 169 -19.98 19.12 71.80
N GLN A 170 -19.25 18.80 72.86
CA GLN A 170 -18.15 17.82 72.80
C GLN A 170 -18.71 16.39 72.87
N PRO A 171 -18.08 15.40 72.22
CA PRO A 171 -18.49 14.00 72.34
C PRO A 171 -18.22 13.45 73.75
N ALA A 172 -19.10 12.58 74.24
CA ALA A 172 -19.08 12.07 75.62
C ALA A 172 -17.97 11.07 75.94
N LEU A 173 -17.21 10.62 74.93
CA LEU A 173 -16.08 9.71 75.09
C LEU A 173 -14.85 10.35 74.43
N PRO A 174 -13.66 10.29 75.05
CA PRO A 174 -12.42 10.66 74.38
C PRO A 174 -12.18 9.72 73.20
N ASN A 175 -11.54 10.22 72.14
CA ASN A 175 -11.30 9.51 70.88
C ASN A 175 -10.79 8.09 71.13
N ILE A 176 -11.62 7.07 70.87
CA ILE A 176 -11.27 5.67 71.12
C ILE A 176 -10.21 5.25 70.10
N ASN A 177 -8.97 5.12 70.55
CA ASN A 177 -7.84 4.69 69.73
C ASN A 177 -7.12 3.53 70.42
N LEU A 178 -6.93 2.42 69.71
CA LEU A 178 -6.30 1.19 70.23
C LEU A 178 -4.83 1.12 69.78
N GLY A 179 -3.98 1.91 70.44
CA GLY A 179 -2.53 1.93 70.23
C GLY A 179 -1.91 3.29 70.55
N VAL A 180 -0.60 3.43 70.33
CA VAL A 180 0.18 4.61 70.74
C VAL A 180 0.28 5.62 69.60
N GLY A 181 0.14 6.92 69.93
CA GLY A 181 0.41 8.02 69.00
C GLY A 181 -0.63 8.24 67.90
N ASN A 182 -1.85 7.70 68.04
CA ASN A 182 -2.94 7.96 67.11
C ASN A 182 -3.58 9.34 67.35
N ILE A 183 -3.89 10.06 66.27
CA ILE A 183 -4.57 11.36 66.24
C ILE A 183 -5.81 11.22 65.36
N GLY A 184 -6.99 11.66 65.83
CA GLY A 184 -8.29 11.33 65.24
C GLY A 184 -9.00 10.21 66.01
N ASN A 185 -9.99 9.53 65.42
CA ASN A 185 -10.91 8.60 66.08
C ASN A 185 -10.86 7.17 65.53
N LEU A 186 -11.17 6.19 66.38
CA LEU A 186 -11.42 4.79 65.99
C LEU A 186 -10.27 4.16 65.19
N ASN A 187 -9.04 4.59 65.48
CA ASN A 187 -7.83 4.00 64.91
C ASN A 187 -7.35 2.80 65.75
N VAL A 188 -6.84 1.78 65.09
CA VAL A 188 -6.33 0.54 65.70
C VAL A 188 -4.93 0.26 65.18
N GLY A 189 -3.95 0.06 66.06
CA GLY A 189 -2.52 0.12 65.76
C GLY A 189 -1.93 1.50 66.10
N ASN A 190 -0.76 1.86 65.59
CA ASN A 190 0.05 2.98 66.13
C ASN A 190 0.34 4.08 65.11
N GLY A 191 0.46 5.33 65.57
CA GLY A 191 0.94 6.47 64.78
C GLY A 191 0.03 6.91 63.62
N ASN A 192 -1.26 6.55 63.63
CA ASN A 192 -2.21 6.96 62.59
C ASN A 192 -2.68 8.41 62.83
N THR A 193 -2.91 9.16 61.75
CA THR A 193 -3.43 10.54 61.79
C THR A 193 -4.62 10.66 60.84
N GLY A 194 -5.82 10.78 61.41
CA GLY A 194 -7.12 10.70 60.73
C GLY A 194 -8.06 9.74 61.46
N ASP A 195 -9.21 9.44 60.87
CA ASP A 195 -10.24 8.60 61.49
C ASP A 195 -10.33 7.20 60.84
N TYR A 196 -10.72 6.19 61.64
CA TYR A 196 -11.06 4.83 61.21
C TYR A 196 -9.92 3.98 60.59
N ASN A 197 -8.64 4.28 60.85
CA ASN A 197 -7.54 3.50 60.29
C ASN A 197 -7.25 2.21 61.08
N LEU A 198 -6.94 1.11 60.37
CA LEU A 198 -6.56 -0.18 60.95
C LEU A 198 -5.18 -0.59 60.45
N GLY A 199 -4.17 -0.39 61.30
CA GLY A 199 -2.76 -0.68 61.09
C GLY A 199 -1.86 0.44 61.62
N ASN A 200 -0.72 0.73 60.98
CA ASN A 200 0.29 1.64 61.55
C ASN A 200 0.71 2.76 60.60
N GLY A 201 0.83 3.99 61.11
CA GLY A 201 1.44 5.11 60.39
C GLY A 201 0.65 5.64 59.19
N ASN A 202 -0.67 5.47 59.15
CA ASN A 202 -1.51 6.00 58.07
C ASN A 202 -1.82 7.49 58.27
N LEU A 203 -1.86 8.28 57.20
CA LEU A 203 -2.22 9.69 57.17
C LEU A 203 -3.44 9.91 56.26
N GLY A 204 -4.61 10.07 56.86
CA GLY A 204 -5.92 10.16 56.23
C GLY A 204 -6.91 9.17 56.84
N ASN A 205 -8.02 8.91 56.16
CA ASN A 205 -9.17 8.25 56.78
C ASN A 205 -9.43 6.85 56.21
N ALA A 206 -9.91 5.94 57.05
CA ALA A 206 -10.39 4.60 56.67
C ALA A 206 -9.38 3.75 55.88
N ASN A 207 -8.08 3.85 56.18
CA ASN A 207 -7.06 3.00 55.57
C ASN A 207 -6.90 1.67 56.34
N PHE A 208 -6.66 0.58 55.62
CA PHE A 208 -6.35 -0.74 56.17
C PHE A 208 -4.94 -1.17 55.74
N GLY A 209 -4.01 -1.33 56.68
CA GLY A 209 -2.58 -1.55 56.42
C GLY A 209 -1.72 -0.42 56.98
N GLY A 210 -0.60 -0.06 56.35
CA GLY A 210 0.33 0.89 56.99
C GLY A 210 1.15 1.79 56.09
N GLY A 211 1.51 2.97 56.61
CA GLY A 211 2.29 3.97 55.89
C GLY A 211 1.58 4.57 54.68
N ASN A 212 0.25 4.49 54.60
CA ASN A 212 -0.50 5.17 53.53
C ASN A 212 -0.53 6.68 53.79
N GLY A 213 -0.27 7.49 52.76
CA GLY A 213 -0.09 8.94 52.84
C GLY A 213 1.35 9.38 53.05
N SER A 214 1.59 10.69 52.87
CA SER A 214 2.94 11.27 53.01
C SER A 214 2.92 12.50 53.91
N ALA A 215 3.37 12.31 55.16
CA ALA A 215 3.52 13.39 56.14
C ALA A 215 4.48 14.50 55.67
N PHE A 216 5.48 14.15 54.86
CA PHE A 216 6.48 15.09 54.35
C PHE A 216 5.92 16.13 53.37
N HIS A 217 4.74 15.86 52.78
CA HIS A 217 4.07 16.74 51.81
C HIS A 217 2.59 17.03 52.18
N GLY A 218 2.16 16.66 53.40
CA GLY A 218 0.76 16.80 53.83
C GLY A 218 -0.26 16.02 53.00
N GLN A 219 0.17 14.99 52.25
CA GLN A 219 -0.67 14.27 51.31
C GLN A 219 -1.54 13.25 52.03
N ILE A 220 -2.74 13.69 52.40
CA ILE A 220 -3.83 12.87 52.94
C ILE A 220 -4.20 11.78 51.94
N SER A 221 -4.24 10.55 52.41
CA SER A 221 -4.56 9.35 51.63
C SER A 221 -5.62 8.55 52.37
N SER A 222 -6.76 8.29 51.73
CA SER A 222 -7.93 7.69 52.38
C SER A 222 -8.49 6.50 51.60
N PHE A 223 -9.16 5.58 52.32
CA PHE A 223 -9.76 4.36 51.77
C PHE A 223 -8.76 3.43 51.05
N ASN A 224 -7.48 3.45 51.43
CA ASN A 224 -6.47 2.56 50.86
C ASN A 224 -6.42 1.22 51.63
N VAL A 225 -6.11 0.14 50.91
CA VAL A 225 -5.95 -1.21 51.45
C VAL A 225 -4.56 -1.72 51.07
N GLY A 226 -3.73 -2.06 52.05
CA GLY A 226 -2.31 -2.38 51.89
C GLY A 226 -1.42 -1.25 52.39
N SER A 227 -0.21 -1.08 51.83
CA SER A 227 0.83 -0.27 52.49
C SER A 227 1.58 0.69 51.58
N GLY A 228 1.90 1.89 52.07
CA GLY A 228 2.73 2.86 51.36
C GLY A 228 2.02 3.58 50.19
N ASN A 229 0.69 3.58 50.13
CA ASN A 229 -0.05 4.20 49.02
C ASN A 229 -0.26 5.71 49.24
N ILE A 230 -0.12 6.51 48.18
CA ILE A 230 -0.20 7.98 48.19
C ILE A 230 -1.31 8.43 47.22
N GLY A 231 -2.45 8.79 47.79
CA GLY A 231 -3.71 9.08 47.08
C GLY A 231 -4.87 8.29 47.70
N ASN A 232 -5.97 8.12 46.97
CA ASN A 232 -7.20 7.55 47.53
C ASN A 232 -7.64 6.26 46.82
N PHE A 233 -8.33 5.39 47.55
CA PHE A 233 -8.97 4.18 47.00
C PHE A 233 -8.00 3.19 46.32
N ASN A 234 -6.72 3.14 46.72
CA ASN A 234 -5.76 2.17 46.17
C ASN A 234 -5.82 0.82 46.92
N LEU A 235 -5.66 -0.28 46.20
CA LEU A 235 -5.62 -1.65 46.73
C LEU A 235 -4.28 -2.31 46.37
N GLY A 236 -3.40 -2.49 47.35
CA GLY A 236 -2.07 -3.08 47.21
C GLY A 236 -1.00 -2.18 47.84
N SER A 237 0.20 -2.09 47.26
CA SER A 237 1.34 -1.47 47.96
C SER A 237 2.18 -0.53 47.10
N GLY A 238 2.55 0.62 47.67
CA GLY A 238 3.45 1.59 47.05
C GLY A 238 2.89 2.26 45.80
N ASN A 239 1.56 2.40 45.68
CA ASN A 239 0.97 3.15 44.58
C ASN A 239 1.08 4.66 44.85
N GLY A 240 1.49 5.44 43.85
CA GLY A 240 1.74 6.88 43.94
C GLY A 240 3.18 7.25 44.24
N ASN A 241 3.52 8.53 44.00
CA ASN A 241 4.87 9.04 44.16
C ASN A 241 4.89 10.48 44.67
N VAL A 242 5.79 10.74 45.63
CA VAL A 242 6.05 12.06 46.21
C VAL A 242 6.76 12.95 45.18
N GLY A 243 5.95 13.64 44.37
CA GLY A 243 6.41 14.64 43.39
C GLY A 243 5.66 14.64 42.06
N ILE A 244 5.01 13.53 41.70
CA ILE A 244 4.23 13.42 40.45
C ILE A 244 2.73 13.69 40.69
N GLY A 245 2.25 13.44 41.92
CA GLY A 245 0.88 13.78 42.36
C GLY A 245 0.20 12.62 43.10
N PRO A 246 -0.95 12.88 43.75
CA PRO A 246 -1.75 11.82 44.35
C PRO A 246 -2.25 10.85 43.28
N SER A 247 -2.08 9.56 43.52
CA SER A 247 -2.42 8.48 42.60
C SER A 247 -3.58 7.68 43.18
N SER A 248 -4.71 7.63 42.48
CA SER A 248 -5.97 7.09 43.04
C SER A 248 -6.54 5.93 42.22
N PHE A 249 -7.32 5.07 42.87
CA PHE A 249 -8.00 3.91 42.26
C PHE A 249 -7.07 2.84 41.67
N ASN A 250 -5.79 2.79 42.06
CA ASN A 250 -4.86 1.78 41.55
C ASN A 250 -5.03 0.43 42.27
N VAL A 251 -4.86 -0.68 41.54
CA VAL A 251 -4.92 -2.05 42.06
C VAL A 251 -3.62 -2.77 41.76
N GLY A 252 -3.01 -3.38 42.77
CA GLY A 252 -1.68 -3.98 42.74
C GLY A 252 -0.61 -3.04 43.28
N SER A 253 0.59 -3.02 42.71
CA SER A 253 1.77 -2.46 43.39
C SER A 253 2.67 -1.57 42.53
N GLY A 254 3.14 -0.46 43.10
CA GLY A 254 4.13 0.41 42.46
C GLY A 254 3.60 1.20 41.27
N ASN A 255 2.28 1.42 41.15
CA ASN A 255 1.70 2.18 40.05
C ASN A 255 1.71 3.69 40.35
N ILE A 256 2.08 4.52 39.38
CA ILE A 256 2.09 6.00 39.46
C ILE A 256 1.07 6.54 38.46
N GLY A 257 0.21 7.48 38.89
CA GLY A 257 -0.97 7.90 38.13
C GLY A 257 -2.24 7.21 38.64
N ASN A 258 -3.32 7.23 37.86
CA ASN A 258 -4.65 6.86 38.34
C ASN A 258 -5.24 5.64 37.62
N ALA A 259 -6.09 4.89 38.31
CA ALA A 259 -6.87 3.77 37.77
C ALA A 259 -6.04 2.68 37.07
N ASN A 260 -4.77 2.48 37.46
CA ASN A 260 -3.94 1.40 36.93
C ASN A 260 -4.23 0.07 37.65
N VAL A 261 -4.18 -1.05 36.93
CA VAL A 261 -4.36 -2.40 37.47
C VAL A 261 -3.13 -3.24 37.13
N GLY A 262 -2.51 -3.87 38.12
CA GLY A 262 -1.26 -4.63 37.98
C GLY A 262 -0.11 -3.94 38.70
N GLY A 263 1.04 -3.72 38.07
CA GLY A 263 2.17 -3.12 38.80
C GLY A 263 3.28 -2.48 38.00
N GLY A 264 3.93 -1.47 38.61
CA GLY A 264 5.01 -0.71 37.99
C GLY A 264 4.58 0.16 36.81
N ASN A 265 3.28 0.43 36.63
CA ASN A 265 2.79 1.30 35.56
C ASN A 265 3.01 2.78 35.92
N SER A 266 3.21 3.64 34.92
CA SER A 266 3.40 5.09 35.10
C SER A 266 2.61 5.86 34.05
N GLY A 267 1.50 6.46 34.50
CA GLY A 267 0.46 7.08 33.68
C GLY A 267 -0.93 6.68 34.16
N ASP A 268 -1.99 7.01 33.43
CA ASP A 268 -3.38 6.73 33.84
C ASP A 268 -4.00 5.58 33.04
N ASN A 269 -4.85 4.78 33.71
CA ASN A 269 -5.70 3.71 33.13
C ASN A 269 -4.96 2.51 32.50
N ASN A 270 -3.73 2.20 32.92
CA ASN A 270 -3.00 1.03 32.39
C ASN A 270 -3.44 -0.28 33.06
N PHE A 271 -3.52 -1.37 32.28
CA PHE A 271 -3.77 -2.72 32.78
C PHE A 271 -2.57 -3.62 32.48
N GLY A 272 -1.99 -4.28 33.49
CA GLY A 272 -0.83 -5.15 33.39
C GLY A 272 0.42 -4.58 34.06
N PHE A 273 1.60 -4.73 33.46
CA PHE A 273 2.88 -4.53 34.16
C PHE A 273 3.87 -3.63 33.41
N GLY A 274 4.46 -2.66 34.12
CA GLY A 274 5.58 -1.86 33.61
C GLY A 274 5.26 -0.94 32.43
N ASN A 275 3.99 -0.58 32.21
CA ASN A 275 3.60 0.29 31.10
C ASN A 275 3.87 1.77 31.41
N PHE A 276 4.27 2.55 30.40
CA PHE A 276 4.55 3.98 30.48
C PHE A 276 3.65 4.77 29.50
N GLY A 277 3.09 5.89 29.96
CA GLY A 277 1.99 6.57 29.28
C GLY A 277 0.64 6.00 29.72
N ASN A 278 -0.43 6.34 29.00
CA ASN A 278 -1.81 6.08 29.44
C ASN A 278 -2.46 4.91 28.68
N ALA A 279 -3.49 4.30 29.29
CA ALA A 279 -4.42 3.36 28.65
C ALA A 279 -3.80 2.12 27.95
N ASN A 280 -2.58 1.70 28.32
CA ASN A 280 -1.98 0.49 27.79
C ASN A 280 -2.58 -0.77 28.44
N ILE A 281 -2.67 -1.87 27.69
CA ILE A 281 -3.10 -3.18 28.17
C ILE A 281 -2.00 -4.20 27.86
N GLY A 282 -1.32 -4.73 28.87
CA GLY A 282 -0.29 -5.76 28.74
C GLY A 282 0.99 -5.40 29.47
N ILE A 283 2.15 -5.62 28.84
CA ILE A 283 3.46 -5.59 29.52
C ILE A 283 4.44 -4.67 28.79
N GLY A 284 5.01 -3.70 29.51
CA GLY A 284 6.18 -2.93 29.05
C GLY A 284 5.93 -2.02 27.84
N ASN A 285 4.68 -1.63 27.57
CA ASN A 285 4.38 -0.69 26.48
C ASN A 285 4.76 0.74 26.89
N ALA A 286 5.27 1.56 25.96
CA ALA A 286 5.84 2.89 26.24
C ALA A 286 5.36 3.95 25.24
N GLY A 287 5.32 5.22 25.66
CA GLY A 287 4.88 6.35 24.82
C GLY A 287 5.91 6.72 23.74
N PRO A 288 5.53 7.52 22.73
CA PRO A 288 6.43 7.96 21.67
C PRO A 288 7.57 8.87 22.15
N ASN A 289 7.50 9.41 23.38
CA ASN A 289 8.48 10.30 23.98
C ASN A 289 8.95 9.79 25.35
N MET A 290 9.92 8.86 25.36
CA MET A 290 10.66 8.46 26.57
C MET A 290 11.70 9.51 27.03
N SER A 291 11.76 10.68 26.39
CA SER A 291 12.72 11.75 26.65
C SER A 291 12.56 12.46 28.00
N SER A 292 11.44 12.24 28.71
CA SER A 292 11.25 12.66 30.10
C SER A 292 10.55 11.57 30.93
N PRO A 293 11.30 10.68 31.61
CA PRO A 293 10.72 9.60 32.41
C PRO A 293 9.85 10.03 33.61
N ALA A 294 9.86 11.32 33.96
CA ALA A 294 9.11 11.88 35.09
C ALA A 294 7.68 12.30 34.74
N VAL A 295 7.34 12.43 33.45
CA VAL A 295 6.00 12.83 32.99
C VAL A 295 5.53 11.85 31.90
N PRO A 296 4.60 10.93 32.20
CA PRO A 296 3.96 10.09 31.21
C PRO A 296 3.34 10.96 30.10
N THR A 297 3.88 10.87 28.89
CA THR A 297 3.41 11.75 27.80
C THR A 297 2.00 11.33 27.34
N PRO A 298 1.07 12.27 27.15
CA PRO A 298 -0.24 11.99 26.57
C PRO A 298 -0.10 11.33 25.20
N GLY A 299 -0.89 10.30 24.99
CA GLY A 299 -0.69 9.36 23.88
C GLY A 299 -0.14 8.04 24.39
N ASN A 300 -1.07 7.14 24.72
CA ASN A 300 -0.90 5.71 24.53
C ASN A 300 -2.25 4.99 24.57
N GLY A 301 -2.22 3.71 24.21
CA GLY A 301 -3.39 2.86 24.00
C GLY A 301 -2.98 1.51 23.40
N ASN A 302 -1.77 1.04 23.75
CA ASN A 302 -1.20 -0.17 23.16
C ASN A 302 -1.76 -1.42 23.81
N VAL A 303 -1.93 -2.48 23.03
CA VAL A 303 -2.41 -3.77 23.52
C VAL A 303 -1.38 -4.86 23.22
N GLY A 304 -0.81 -5.46 24.26
CA GLY A 304 0.16 -6.55 24.20
C GLY A 304 1.50 -6.20 24.86
N ILE A 305 2.63 -6.51 24.21
CA ILE A 305 3.94 -6.59 24.88
C ILE A 305 5.00 -5.72 24.20
N GLY A 306 5.57 -4.75 24.92
CA GLY A 306 6.77 -4.03 24.50
C GLY A 306 6.58 -3.14 23.27
N ASN A 307 5.38 -2.58 23.06
CA ASN A 307 5.14 -1.63 21.98
C ASN A 307 5.54 -0.20 22.40
N GLY A 308 6.24 0.53 21.53
CA GLY A 308 6.61 1.94 21.71
C GLY A 308 5.88 2.85 20.72
N GLY A 309 5.27 3.93 21.20
CA GLY A 309 4.40 4.79 20.39
C GLY A 309 2.91 4.40 20.47
N ASN A 310 2.03 5.07 19.73
CA ASN A 310 0.59 5.07 20.03
C ASN A 310 -0.22 3.94 19.38
N GLY A 311 -1.12 3.32 20.14
CA GLY A 311 -2.25 2.55 19.58
C GLY A 311 -1.86 1.29 18.82
N ASN A 312 -0.71 0.69 19.13
CA ASN A 312 -0.25 -0.55 18.52
C ASN A 312 -0.93 -1.77 19.16
N PHE A 313 -1.21 -2.80 18.38
CA PHE A 313 -1.76 -4.08 18.84
C PHE A 313 -0.78 -5.22 18.53
N GLY A 314 -0.43 -6.05 19.51
CA GLY A 314 0.57 -7.12 19.39
C GLY A 314 1.82 -6.81 20.20
N GLY A 315 3.02 -6.86 19.62
CA GLY A 315 4.23 -6.67 20.43
C GLY A 315 5.52 -6.32 19.70
N GLY A 316 6.39 -5.58 20.39
CA GLY A 316 7.66 -5.10 19.84
C GLY A 316 7.52 -4.07 18.72
N ASN A 317 6.32 -3.52 18.47
CA ASN A 317 6.12 -2.50 17.44
C ASN A 317 6.70 -1.15 17.91
N THR A 318 7.27 -0.37 17.00
CA THR A 318 7.84 0.96 17.28
C THR A 318 7.28 1.98 16.28
N GLY A 319 6.45 2.91 16.76
CA GLY A 319 5.69 3.85 15.94
C GLY A 319 4.22 3.81 16.31
N ASN A 320 3.33 4.16 15.38
CA ASN A 320 1.90 4.32 15.69
C ASN A 320 1.01 3.37 14.88
N ALA A 321 -0.11 2.93 15.49
CA ALA A 321 -1.18 2.16 14.84
C ALA A 321 -0.74 0.86 14.12
N ASN A 322 0.37 0.24 14.53
CA ASN A 322 0.78 -1.05 13.97
C ASN A 322 -0.01 -2.21 14.58
N ILE A 323 -0.30 -3.24 13.78
CA ILE A 323 -1.01 -4.46 14.21
C ILE A 323 -0.15 -5.68 13.88
N GLY A 324 0.26 -6.45 14.89
CA GLY A 324 1.10 -7.64 14.77
C GLY A 324 2.42 -7.50 15.55
N LEU A 325 3.53 -8.04 15.04
CA LEU A 325 4.79 -8.11 15.80
C LEU A 325 5.97 -7.38 15.12
N GLY A 326 6.73 -6.62 15.89
CA GLY A 326 8.05 -6.12 15.48
C GLY A 326 8.06 -5.12 14.32
N ASN A 327 6.95 -4.45 14.03
CA ASN A 327 6.90 -3.46 12.96
C ASN A 327 7.52 -2.12 13.40
N VAL A 328 8.20 -1.42 12.50
CA VAL A 328 8.89 -0.14 12.78
C VAL A 328 8.39 0.91 11.79
N GLY A 329 7.82 2.01 12.29
CA GLY A 329 7.10 3.03 11.51
C GLY A 329 5.60 2.99 11.80
N ASP A 330 4.77 3.51 10.89
CA ASP A 330 3.35 3.78 11.18
C ASP A 330 2.36 2.95 10.35
N GLY A 331 1.32 2.43 10.98
CA GLY A 331 0.16 1.83 10.32
C GLY A 331 0.42 0.49 9.63
N ASN A 332 1.48 -0.24 9.99
CA ASN A 332 1.80 -1.54 9.40
C ASN A 332 0.92 -2.66 9.99
N VAL A 333 0.52 -3.63 9.17
CA VAL A 333 -0.27 -4.80 9.57
C VAL A 333 0.49 -6.08 9.23
N GLY A 334 0.96 -6.80 10.24
CA GLY A 334 1.68 -8.07 10.12
C GLY A 334 2.97 -8.09 10.94
N PHE A 335 4.06 -8.58 10.36
CA PHE A 335 5.25 -8.98 11.12
C PHE A 335 6.54 -8.39 10.54
N GLY A 336 7.31 -7.65 11.33
CA GLY A 336 8.66 -7.20 10.97
C GLY A 336 8.74 -6.21 9.80
N ASN A 337 7.66 -5.47 9.49
CA ASN A 337 7.70 -4.46 8.44
C ASN A 337 8.44 -3.20 8.92
N SER A 338 9.11 -2.49 8.02
CA SER A 338 9.89 -1.28 8.30
C SER A 338 9.53 -0.16 7.32
N GLY A 339 9.07 0.98 7.82
CA GLY A 339 8.40 2.03 7.05
C GLY A 339 6.90 2.10 7.41
N SER A 340 6.05 2.61 6.52
CA SER A 340 4.64 2.89 6.85
C SER A 340 3.62 2.24 5.91
N TYR A 341 2.46 1.89 6.47
CA TYR A 341 1.30 1.32 5.78
C TYR A 341 1.58 0.02 4.99
N ASN A 342 2.53 -0.81 5.44
CA ASN A 342 2.78 -2.11 4.83
C ASN A 342 1.82 -3.18 5.38
N PHE A 343 1.38 -4.10 4.53
CA PHE A 343 0.59 -5.27 4.90
C PHE A 343 1.38 -6.55 4.60
N GLY A 344 1.57 -7.40 5.61
CA GLY A 344 2.24 -8.70 5.50
C GLY A 344 3.53 -8.79 6.31
N PHE A 345 4.59 -9.37 5.73
CA PHE A 345 5.75 -9.86 6.49
C PHE A 345 7.07 -9.30 5.97
N GLY A 346 7.87 -8.63 6.81
CA GLY A 346 9.26 -8.27 6.47
C GLY A 346 9.43 -7.25 5.34
N ASN A 347 8.41 -6.45 5.02
CA ASN A 347 8.51 -5.47 3.94
C ASN A 347 9.25 -4.20 4.41
N THR A 348 10.12 -3.63 3.56
CA THR A 348 10.94 -2.44 3.84
C THR A 348 10.63 -1.32 2.85
N GLY A 349 10.07 -0.22 3.36
CA GLY A 349 9.58 0.96 2.63
C GLY A 349 8.10 1.19 2.91
N ASN A 350 7.35 1.83 2.00
CA ASN A 350 5.98 2.28 2.27
C ASN A 350 4.92 1.63 1.36
N ASN A 351 3.70 1.46 1.86
CA ASN A 351 2.52 0.99 1.12
C ASN A 351 2.70 -0.38 0.42
N ASN A 352 3.56 -1.27 0.91
CA ASN A 352 3.78 -2.58 0.28
C ASN A 352 2.76 -3.62 0.80
N ILE A 353 2.27 -4.52 -0.07
CA ILE A 353 1.36 -5.62 0.31
C ILE A 353 2.02 -6.95 -0.08
N GLY A 354 2.63 -7.64 0.89
CA GLY A 354 3.43 -8.82 0.54
C GLY A 354 4.32 -9.41 1.63
N ILE A 355 5.31 -10.18 1.17
CA ILE A 355 6.34 -10.79 2.02
C ILE A 355 7.73 -10.41 1.50
N GLY A 356 8.56 -9.75 2.32
CA GLY A 356 9.98 -9.49 2.04
C GLY A 356 10.25 -8.44 0.95
N LEU A 357 9.28 -7.60 0.60
CA LEU A 357 9.43 -6.57 -0.44
C LEU A 357 10.36 -5.45 0.04
N THR A 358 11.23 -4.93 -0.84
CA THR A 358 12.10 -3.77 -0.53
C THR A 358 11.87 -2.69 -1.58
N GLY A 359 11.45 -1.50 -1.16
CA GLY A 359 10.93 -0.44 -2.05
C GLY A 359 9.56 0.06 -1.57
N SER A 360 8.79 0.76 -2.40
CA SER A 360 7.47 1.28 -2.00
C SER A 360 6.39 1.07 -3.06
N ASN A 361 5.14 0.92 -2.60
CA ASN A 361 3.95 0.65 -3.40
C ASN A 361 4.00 -0.68 -4.19
N GLN A 362 4.69 -1.70 -3.66
CA GLN A 362 4.83 -3.01 -4.31
C GLN A 362 3.80 -4.02 -3.78
N ILE A 363 3.46 -5.02 -4.61
CA ILE A 363 2.57 -6.12 -4.23
C ILE A 363 3.24 -7.45 -4.62
N GLY A 364 3.22 -8.45 -3.74
CA GLY A 364 3.68 -9.81 -4.02
C GLY A 364 4.73 -10.37 -3.04
N PHE A 365 5.69 -11.13 -3.56
CA PHE A 365 6.73 -11.80 -2.77
C PHE A 365 8.11 -11.27 -3.18
N GLY A 366 8.81 -10.62 -2.25
CA GLY A 366 10.18 -10.16 -2.40
C GLY A 366 11.16 -11.31 -2.58
N GLY A 367 12.30 -11.01 -3.20
CA GLY A 367 13.15 -12.02 -3.83
C GLY A 367 12.56 -12.59 -5.14
N LEU A 368 11.23 -12.69 -5.24
CA LEU A 368 10.50 -13.19 -6.41
C LEU A 368 9.83 -12.08 -7.26
N ASN A 369 10.03 -10.80 -6.97
CA ASN A 369 9.63 -9.70 -7.88
C ASN A 369 10.55 -8.49 -7.68
N SER A 370 11.84 -8.62 -8.04
CA SER A 370 12.92 -7.74 -7.60
C SER A 370 13.20 -6.56 -8.54
N GLY A 371 13.53 -5.39 -7.98
CA GLY A 371 13.84 -4.17 -8.73
C GLY A 371 12.73 -3.13 -8.62
N SER A 372 12.29 -2.50 -9.72
CA SER A 372 11.34 -1.37 -9.66
C SER A 372 10.29 -1.38 -10.77
N GLY A 373 9.03 -1.07 -10.41
CA GLY A 373 7.92 -0.95 -11.37
C GLY A 373 7.48 -2.27 -12.03
N ASN A 374 7.90 -3.43 -11.52
CA ASN A 374 7.48 -4.73 -12.06
C ASN A 374 6.07 -5.11 -11.60
N ILE A 375 5.24 -5.63 -12.51
CA ILE A 375 3.85 -6.03 -12.26
C ILE A 375 3.71 -7.54 -12.51
N GLY A 376 3.28 -8.30 -11.48
CA GLY A 376 3.07 -9.75 -11.57
C GLY A 376 3.96 -10.54 -10.62
N PHE A 377 4.52 -11.68 -11.05
CA PHE A 377 5.24 -12.62 -10.18
C PHE A 377 6.44 -13.30 -10.86
N GLY A 378 7.58 -13.35 -10.19
CA GLY A 378 8.82 -13.95 -10.67
C GLY A 378 9.78 -12.97 -11.37
N ASN A 379 9.41 -11.69 -11.55
CA ASN A 379 10.19 -10.78 -12.39
C ASN A 379 11.44 -10.22 -11.68
N SER A 380 12.40 -9.72 -12.45
CA SER A 380 13.64 -9.10 -11.98
C SER A 380 14.08 -7.94 -12.88
N GLY A 381 14.53 -6.83 -12.30
CA GLY A 381 14.93 -5.62 -13.04
C GLY A 381 13.84 -4.55 -13.02
N THR A 382 13.57 -3.88 -14.14
CA THR A 382 12.71 -2.68 -14.17
C THR A 382 11.53 -2.77 -15.13
N GLY A 383 10.34 -2.34 -14.70
CA GLY A 383 9.17 -2.13 -15.56
C GLY A 383 8.61 -3.37 -16.27
N ASN A 384 8.93 -4.58 -15.83
CA ASN A 384 8.48 -5.82 -16.47
C ASN A 384 7.05 -6.17 -16.05
N ILE A 385 6.23 -6.66 -16.99
CA ILE A 385 4.81 -6.99 -16.76
C ILE A 385 4.57 -8.46 -17.09
N GLY A 386 4.01 -9.21 -16.14
CA GLY A 386 3.69 -10.64 -16.28
C GLY A 386 4.52 -11.52 -15.34
N PHE A 387 5.07 -12.61 -15.85
CA PHE A 387 5.68 -13.66 -15.03
C PHE A 387 7.15 -13.96 -15.38
N PHE A 388 8.01 -14.16 -14.37
CA PHE A 388 9.39 -14.65 -14.54
C PHE A 388 10.31 -13.87 -15.52
N ASN A 389 9.99 -12.62 -15.86
CA ASN A 389 10.80 -11.83 -16.81
C ASN A 389 12.05 -11.25 -16.13
N SER A 390 13.12 -11.00 -16.89
CA SER A 390 14.37 -10.41 -16.38
C SER A 390 14.89 -9.29 -17.27
N GLY A 391 15.36 -8.19 -16.67
CA GLY A 391 15.86 -7.01 -17.38
C GLY A 391 14.85 -5.85 -17.37
N SER A 392 14.58 -5.23 -18.51
CA SER A 392 13.92 -3.92 -18.58
C SER A 392 12.72 -3.90 -19.53
N GLY A 393 11.51 -3.63 -19.02
CA GLY A 393 10.33 -3.32 -19.83
C GLY A 393 9.74 -4.48 -20.64
N ASN A 394 10.02 -5.73 -20.26
CA ASN A 394 9.47 -6.90 -20.96
C ASN A 394 8.00 -7.16 -20.59
N PHE A 395 7.21 -7.67 -21.53
CA PHE A 395 5.79 -8.01 -21.33
C PHE A 395 5.55 -9.51 -21.62
N GLY A 396 4.95 -10.23 -20.68
CA GLY A 396 4.55 -11.64 -20.84
C GLY A 396 5.26 -12.59 -19.87
N VAL A 397 5.82 -13.70 -20.35
CA VAL A 397 6.33 -14.80 -19.50
C VAL A 397 7.76 -15.19 -19.83
N GLY A 398 8.68 -15.12 -18.86
CA GLY A 398 10.03 -15.68 -18.95
C GLY A 398 10.96 -14.97 -19.94
N ASN A 399 10.65 -13.75 -20.36
CA ASN A 399 11.49 -13.00 -21.30
C ASN A 399 12.72 -12.41 -20.60
N SER A 400 13.83 -12.25 -21.32
CA SER A 400 15.10 -11.75 -20.78
C SER A 400 15.71 -10.64 -21.65
N GLY A 401 16.23 -9.58 -21.04
CA GLY A 401 16.79 -8.42 -21.73
C GLY A 401 15.84 -7.23 -21.75
N VAL A 402 15.62 -6.57 -22.89
CA VAL A 402 14.91 -5.29 -22.99
C VAL A 402 13.71 -5.35 -23.94
N THR A 403 12.55 -4.85 -23.48
CA THR A 403 11.34 -4.59 -24.30
C THR A 403 10.82 -5.76 -25.15
N ASN A 404 11.09 -7.00 -24.75
CA ASN A 404 10.55 -8.17 -25.43
C ASN A 404 9.08 -8.41 -25.03
N THR A 405 8.25 -8.87 -25.98
CA THR A 405 6.82 -9.10 -25.78
C THR A 405 6.43 -10.55 -26.14
N GLY A 406 5.86 -11.29 -25.19
CA GLY A 406 5.40 -12.67 -25.39
C GLY A 406 6.02 -13.65 -24.40
N VAL A 407 6.59 -14.77 -24.87
CA VAL A 407 7.07 -15.87 -24.01
C VAL A 407 8.52 -16.25 -24.33
N ALA A 408 9.36 -16.38 -23.31
CA ALA A 408 10.72 -16.93 -23.37
C ALA A 408 11.67 -16.27 -24.40
N ASN A 409 11.41 -15.02 -24.79
CA ASN A 409 12.31 -14.29 -25.69
C ASN A 409 13.57 -13.81 -24.96
N SER A 410 14.66 -13.59 -25.68
CA SER A 410 15.94 -13.13 -25.13
C SER A 410 16.59 -12.04 -25.98
N GLY A 411 17.18 -11.03 -25.35
CA GLY A 411 17.79 -9.88 -26.03
C GLY A 411 16.87 -8.66 -26.04
N ASN A 412 16.66 -8.03 -27.21
CA ASN A 412 16.07 -6.70 -27.33
C ASN A 412 14.92 -6.66 -28.36
N ILE A 413 13.75 -6.12 -27.95
CA ILE A 413 12.62 -5.77 -28.83
C ILE A 413 12.05 -6.99 -29.62
N ASN A 414 12.19 -8.21 -29.11
CA ASN A 414 11.66 -9.40 -29.78
C ASN A 414 10.18 -9.64 -29.42
N THR A 415 9.36 -10.07 -30.37
CA THR A 415 7.91 -10.29 -30.19
C THR A 415 7.51 -11.72 -30.54
N GLY A 416 6.79 -12.42 -29.65
CA GLY A 416 6.28 -13.78 -29.86
C GLY A 416 6.88 -14.79 -28.89
N PHE A 417 7.38 -15.92 -29.37
CA PHE A 417 7.78 -17.07 -28.55
C PHE A 417 9.24 -17.50 -28.81
N GLY A 418 10.08 -17.52 -27.78
CA GLY A 418 11.41 -18.15 -27.84
C GLY A 418 12.43 -17.51 -28.79
N ASN A 419 12.23 -16.27 -29.21
CA ASN A 419 13.16 -15.58 -30.10
C ASN A 419 14.41 -15.10 -29.35
N SER A 420 15.53 -14.93 -30.05
CA SER A 420 16.81 -14.48 -29.47
C SER A 420 17.51 -13.42 -30.33
N GLY A 421 17.99 -12.35 -29.70
CA GLY A 421 18.74 -11.27 -30.37
C GLY A 421 17.96 -9.96 -30.46
N PHE A 422 17.82 -9.37 -31.65
CA PHE A 422 17.35 -7.98 -31.85
C PHE A 422 16.21 -7.88 -32.87
N ILE A 423 15.05 -7.33 -32.47
CA ILE A 423 13.86 -7.06 -33.31
C ILE A 423 13.39 -8.30 -34.12
N ASN A 424 13.34 -9.48 -33.50
CA ASN A 424 12.77 -10.66 -34.14
C ASN A 424 11.28 -10.84 -33.79
N THR A 425 10.45 -11.23 -34.77
CA THR A 425 8.99 -11.41 -34.59
C THR A 425 8.55 -12.82 -34.99
N GLY A 426 7.80 -13.50 -34.12
CA GLY A 426 7.24 -14.83 -34.36
C GLY A 426 7.76 -15.88 -33.39
N PHE A 427 8.25 -17.01 -33.88
CA PHE A 427 8.63 -18.18 -33.06
C PHE A 427 10.08 -18.59 -33.31
N GLY A 428 10.90 -18.69 -32.25
CA GLY A 428 12.21 -19.36 -32.27
C GLY A 428 13.26 -18.75 -33.21
N ASN A 429 13.11 -17.49 -33.62
CA ASN A 429 14.08 -16.83 -34.50
C ASN A 429 15.34 -16.40 -33.73
N ALA A 430 16.48 -16.31 -34.39
CA ALA A 430 17.78 -15.99 -33.79
C ALA A 430 18.56 -14.92 -34.57
N LEU A 431 19.34 -14.12 -33.84
CA LEU A 431 20.09 -12.94 -34.33
C LEU A 431 19.18 -11.72 -34.60
N SER A 432 18.99 -11.25 -35.84
CA SER A 432 18.58 -9.85 -36.06
C SER A 432 17.47 -9.65 -37.10
N VAL A 433 16.43 -8.88 -36.78
CA VAL A 433 15.36 -8.40 -37.71
C VAL A 433 14.59 -9.52 -38.44
N ASN A 434 14.50 -10.73 -37.86
CA ASN A 434 13.82 -11.85 -38.52
C ASN A 434 12.31 -11.88 -38.24
N THR A 435 11.49 -12.31 -39.20
CA THR A 435 10.04 -12.46 -39.05
C THR A 435 9.58 -13.87 -39.45
N GLY A 436 8.86 -14.58 -38.57
CA GLY A 436 8.27 -15.90 -38.85
C GLY A 436 8.72 -16.98 -37.87
N PHE A 437 9.14 -18.14 -38.36
CA PHE A 437 9.41 -19.34 -37.54
C PHE A 437 10.84 -19.85 -37.74
N GLY A 438 11.67 -19.90 -36.69
CA GLY A 438 12.94 -20.63 -36.69
C GLY A 438 14.03 -20.08 -37.62
N ASN A 439 13.95 -18.81 -38.02
CA ASN A 439 14.98 -18.19 -38.86
C ASN A 439 16.22 -17.82 -38.05
N SER A 440 17.41 -17.88 -38.64
CA SER A 440 18.67 -17.51 -37.99
C SER A 440 19.54 -16.65 -38.92
N GLY A 441 20.11 -15.56 -38.39
CA GLY A 441 20.88 -14.57 -39.15
C GLY A 441 20.19 -13.21 -39.19
N GLN A 442 20.39 -12.43 -40.25
CA GLN A 442 19.85 -11.06 -40.36
C GLN A 442 18.67 -10.95 -41.35
N ALA A 443 17.62 -10.23 -40.99
CA ALA A 443 16.55 -9.75 -41.88
C ALA A 443 15.82 -10.82 -42.72
N ASN A 444 15.68 -12.06 -42.21
CA ASN A 444 14.93 -13.10 -42.91
C ASN A 444 13.42 -13.01 -42.65
N THR A 445 12.59 -13.45 -43.61
CA THR A 445 11.13 -13.54 -43.45
C THR A 445 10.61 -14.91 -43.89
N GLY A 446 9.94 -15.66 -43.02
CA GLY A 446 9.30 -16.95 -43.33
C GLY A 446 9.68 -18.07 -42.36
N ILE A 447 10.01 -19.27 -42.83
CA ILE A 447 10.22 -20.46 -41.99
C ILE A 447 11.62 -21.04 -42.17
N GLY A 448 12.44 -21.12 -41.12
CA GLY A 448 13.64 -21.96 -41.09
C GLY A 448 14.80 -21.51 -41.97
N ASN A 449 14.88 -20.22 -42.33
CA ASN A 449 16.01 -19.69 -43.11
C ASN A 449 17.28 -19.56 -42.24
N ALA A 450 18.47 -19.70 -42.84
CA ALA A 450 19.75 -19.65 -42.14
C ALA A 450 20.81 -18.83 -42.94
N GLY A 451 21.15 -17.65 -42.44
CA GLY A 451 21.94 -16.63 -43.14
C GLY A 451 21.15 -15.33 -43.24
N ASP A 452 21.38 -14.49 -44.25
CA ASP A 452 20.92 -13.10 -44.25
C ASP A 452 19.97 -12.75 -45.40
N PHE A 453 18.99 -11.88 -45.16
CA PHE A 453 18.06 -11.29 -46.13
C PHE A 453 17.20 -12.29 -46.93
N ASN A 454 16.96 -13.50 -46.42
CA ASN A 454 16.20 -14.52 -47.14
C ASN A 454 14.68 -14.41 -46.92
N THR A 455 13.87 -14.60 -47.97
CA THR A 455 12.39 -14.60 -47.88
C THR A 455 11.78 -15.93 -48.32
N GLY A 456 10.92 -16.53 -47.50
CA GLY A 456 10.28 -17.82 -47.73
C GLY A 456 10.79 -18.90 -46.77
N ASN A 457 11.01 -20.13 -47.24
CA ASN A 457 11.16 -21.30 -46.36
C ASN A 457 12.47 -22.08 -46.57
N PHE A 458 13.21 -22.40 -45.50
CA PHE A 458 14.37 -23.28 -45.49
C PHE A 458 15.51 -22.85 -46.43
N ASN A 459 15.68 -21.55 -46.68
CA ASN A 459 16.77 -21.04 -47.50
C ASN A 459 18.05 -20.85 -46.67
N GLY A 460 19.20 -21.28 -47.18
CA GLY A 460 20.51 -21.06 -46.59
C GLY A 460 21.33 -20.01 -47.35
N GLY A 461 22.10 -19.18 -46.66
CA GLY A 461 22.96 -18.17 -47.29
C GLY A 461 22.33 -16.78 -47.36
N ILE A 462 22.51 -16.05 -48.47
CA ILE A 462 22.35 -14.58 -48.50
C ILE A 462 21.42 -14.12 -49.64
N ILE A 463 20.35 -13.37 -49.34
CA ILE A 463 19.43 -12.76 -50.31
C ILE A 463 18.74 -13.82 -51.21
N ASN A 464 18.20 -14.88 -50.61
CA ASN A 464 17.35 -15.85 -51.32
C ASN A 464 15.87 -15.49 -51.27
N THR A 465 15.06 -16.04 -52.20
CA THR A 465 13.60 -15.89 -52.18
C THR A 465 12.90 -17.18 -52.63
N GLY A 466 11.85 -17.59 -51.94
CA GLY A 466 11.12 -18.84 -52.19
C GLY A 466 11.55 -19.95 -51.22
N SER A 467 11.78 -21.21 -51.65
CA SER A 467 12.00 -22.31 -50.70
C SER A 467 13.20 -23.22 -50.98
N PHE A 468 13.90 -23.69 -49.95
CA PHE A 468 15.01 -24.65 -50.04
C PHE A 468 16.19 -24.19 -50.92
N ASN A 469 16.38 -22.89 -51.13
CA ASN A 469 17.53 -22.37 -51.85
C ASN A 469 18.79 -22.34 -50.96
N SER A 470 19.98 -22.25 -51.55
CA SER A 470 21.26 -22.28 -50.83
C SER A 470 22.30 -21.35 -51.46
N GLY A 471 23.17 -20.74 -50.66
CA GLY A 471 24.19 -19.79 -51.15
C GLY A 471 23.63 -18.37 -51.29
N ALA A 472 24.23 -17.55 -52.15
CA ALA A 472 23.71 -16.20 -52.38
C ALA A 472 22.66 -16.14 -53.52
N PHE A 473 21.81 -15.11 -53.52
CA PHE A 473 20.96 -14.69 -54.63
C PHE A 473 20.04 -15.74 -55.30
N ASN A 474 18.74 -15.62 -54.95
CA ASN A 474 17.57 -15.87 -55.81
C ASN A 474 17.12 -17.32 -56.09
N SER A 475 16.00 -17.55 -56.79
CA SER A 475 14.65 -17.01 -56.50
C SER A 475 13.61 -17.95 -57.12
N GLY A 476 12.81 -18.62 -56.30
CA GLY A 476 12.05 -19.83 -56.65
C GLY A 476 12.36 -20.93 -55.64
N SER A 477 12.54 -22.19 -56.03
CA SER A 477 12.82 -23.24 -55.03
C SER A 477 13.85 -24.30 -55.40
N PHE A 478 14.59 -24.78 -54.40
CA PHE A 478 15.64 -25.80 -54.51
C PHE A 478 16.88 -25.37 -55.31
N ASN A 479 17.24 -24.07 -55.31
CA ASN A 479 18.40 -23.57 -56.05
C ASN A 479 19.71 -23.55 -55.22
N GLY A 480 20.87 -23.46 -55.89
CA GLY A 480 22.20 -23.31 -55.31
C GLY A 480 23.00 -22.15 -55.93
N GLY A 481 23.67 -21.36 -55.09
CA GLY A 481 23.71 -19.90 -55.19
C GLY A 481 24.83 -19.16 -55.94
N ASP A 482 24.92 -17.88 -55.56
CA ASP A 482 25.19 -16.68 -56.37
C ASP A 482 24.27 -16.53 -57.61
N ALA A 483 23.16 -17.28 -57.61
CA ALA A 483 22.15 -17.43 -58.66
C ALA A 483 21.23 -18.65 -58.42
N ASN A 484 20.20 -18.94 -59.22
CA ASN A 484 19.24 -18.02 -59.82
C ASN A 484 17.92 -18.74 -60.16
N SER A 485 16.83 -17.98 -59.99
CA SER A 485 15.60 -17.97 -60.80
C SER A 485 15.02 -19.30 -61.27
N GLY A 486 13.88 -19.68 -60.67
CA GLY A 486 13.12 -20.88 -61.01
C GLY A 486 13.42 -22.02 -60.04
N PHE A 487 13.59 -23.25 -60.53
CA PHE A 487 13.56 -24.43 -59.68
C PHE A 487 14.76 -25.37 -59.87
N LEU A 488 15.29 -25.97 -58.81
CA LEU A 488 16.29 -27.05 -58.89
C LEU A 488 17.63 -26.66 -59.59
N ASN A 489 17.95 -25.36 -59.72
CA ASN A 489 19.16 -24.90 -60.42
C ASN A 489 20.39 -24.88 -59.49
N SER A 490 21.62 -24.94 -60.01
CA SER A 490 22.83 -24.87 -59.18
C SER A 490 24.04 -24.22 -59.84
N GLY A 491 24.61 -23.23 -59.14
CA GLY A 491 25.82 -22.50 -59.48
C GLY A 491 25.56 -21.06 -59.89
N LEU A 492 26.66 -20.35 -60.19
CA LEU A 492 26.67 -19.01 -60.78
C LEU A 492 25.96 -19.02 -62.15
N THR A 493 24.64 -18.89 -62.08
CA THR A 493 23.62 -18.72 -63.13
C THR A 493 23.29 -20.01 -63.91
N ASN A 494 22.07 -20.25 -64.45
CA ASN A 494 20.92 -19.34 -64.54
C ASN A 494 19.54 -20.03 -64.66
N THR A 495 18.50 -19.24 -64.35
CA THR A 495 17.13 -19.24 -64.93
C THR A 495 16.55 -20.53 -65.52
N GLY A 496 15.45 -21.00 -64.96
CA GLY A 496 14.63 -22.07 -65.53
C GLY A 496 14.40 -23.21 -64.55
N PHE A 497 14.48 -24.48 -64.99
CA PHE A 497 14.41 -25.60 -64.05
C PHE A 497 15.43 -26.73 -64.25
N ALA A 498 16.08 -27.17 -63.17
CA ALA A 498 17.06 -28.26 -63.15
C ALA A 498 18.31 -28.01 -64.02
N ASN A 499 18.87 -26.80 -64.00
CA ASN A 499 20.15 -26.46 -64.66
C ASN A 499 21.34 -26.56 -63.68
N SER A 500 22.53 -26.98 -64.13
CA SER A 500 23.74 -27.02 -63.30
C SER A 500 25.04 -26.63 -64.04
N GLY A 501 25.80 -25.68 -63.47
CA GLY A 501 27.08 -25.21 -64.02
C GLY A 501 27.18 -23.68 -64.08
N ASN A 502 28.10 -23.16 -64.90
CA ASN A 502 28.17 -21.72 -65.15
C ASN A 502 27.26 -21.33 -66.31
N ILE A 503 26.20 -20.60 -65.97
CA ILE A 503 25.21 -19.95 -66.86
C ILE A 503 24.34 -20.88 -67.73
N ASN A 504 23.03 -20.65 -67.61
CA ASN A 504 22.05 -20.47 -68.71
C ASN A 504 20.86 -21.43 -68.88
N THR A 505 19.93 -20.94 -69.73
CA THR A 505 18.50 -20.85 -69.41
C THR A 505 17.64 -21.92 -70.06
N GLY A 506 16.65 -22.44 -69.32
CA GLY A 506 15.63 -23.35 -69.87
C GLY A 506 15.32 -24.49 -68.90
N GLY A 507 15.79 -25.70 -69.16
CA GLY A 507 15.82 -26.72 -68.12
C GLY A 507 16.60 -27.99 -68.43
N PHE A 508 16.91 -28.80 -67.41
CA PHE A 508 17.72 -30.03 -67.52
C PHE A 508 19.10 -29.83 -68.17
N ASN A 509 19.68 -28.62 -68.16
CA ASN A 509 20.99 -28.37 -68.78
C ASN A 509 22.14 -28.61 -67.79
N ALA A 510 23.26 -29.18 -68.25
CA ALA A 510 24.45 -29.42 -67.44
C ALA A 510 25.74 -29.08 -68.18
N GLY A 511 26.62 -28.31 -67.53
CA GLY A 511 27.92 -27.88 -68.05
C GLY A 511 28.07 -26.35 -68.07
N ASN A 512 29.11 -25.87 -68.76
CA ASN A 512 29.30 -24.43 -68.95
C ASN A 512 28.53 -23.95 -70.20
N LEU A 513 27.66 -22.95 -70.00
CA LEU A 513 26.94 -22.18 -71.02
C LEU A 513 25.96 -22.96 -71.94
N ASN A 514 24.64 -22.78 -71.68
CA ASN A 514 23.55 -22.54 -72.67
C ASN A 514 22.25 -23.38 -72.63
N THR A 515 21.35 -23.13 -73.59
CA THR A 515 20.12 -22.35 -73.33
C THR A 515 18.90 -23.01 -74.01
N GLY A 516 18.53 -24.20 -73.53
CA GLY A 516 17.40 -24.97 -74.06
C GLY A 516 16.88 -25.96 -73.03
N PHE A 517 16.46 -27.14 -73.49
CA PHE A 517 16.09 -28.26 -72.64
C PHE A 517 17.05 -29.44 -72.84
N GLY A 518 17.67 -29.95 -71.78
CA GLY A 518 18.39 -31.23 -71.81
C GLY A 518 19.73 -31.24 -72.55
N ASN A 519 20.48 -30.14 -72.56
CA ASN A 519 21.84 -30.12 -73.09
C ASN A 519 22.85 -30.61 -72.02
N THR A 520 23.73 -31.58 -72.32
CA THR A 520 24.53 -32.29 -71.28
C THR A 520 26.05 -32.28 -71.52
N THR A 521 26.57 -31.27 -72.22
CA THR A 521 27.98 -31.20 -72.63
C THR A 521 28.53 -29.79 -72.49
N ASP A 522 29.78 -29.64 -72.04
CA ASP A 522 30.50 -28.36 -72.05
C ASP A 522 30.59 -27.77 -73.47
N GLY A 523 29.76 -26.76 -73.73
CA GLY A 523 29.61 -26.14 -75.04
C GLY A 523 30.37 -24.83 -75.13
N LEU A 524 31.41 -24.77 -75.98
CA LEU A 524 32.13 -23.53 -76.31
C LEU A 524 31.30 -22.57 -77.22
N GLY A 525 29.98 -22.52 -77.04
CA GLY A 525 29.04 -21.77 -77.87
C GLY A 525 27.60 -22.29 -77.78
N GLU A 526 26.64 -21.43 -78.12
CA GLU A 526 25.22 -21.54 -77.77
C GLU A 526 24.47 -22.76 -78.34
N ASN A 527 23.68 -23.42 -77.49
CA ASN A 527 22.68 -24.42 -77.88
C ASN A 527 21.27 -23.94 -77.49
N SER A 528 20.26 -24.34 -78.27
CA SER A 528 18.83 -24.06 -78.05
C SER A 528 17.97 -25.26 -78.48
N GLY A 529 16.67 -25.28 -78.14
CA GLY A 529 15.78 -26.41 -78.43
C GLY A 529 15.86 -27.53 -77.37
N PHE A 530 15.78 -28.80 -77.76
CA PHE A 530 15.71 -29.98 -76.88
C PHE A 530 16.84 -30.99 -77.19
N GLY A 531 17.51 -31.51 -76.16
CA GLY A 531 18.37 -32.70 -76.21
C GLY A 531 19.66 -32.57 -77.03
N ASN A 532 20.20 -31.36 -77.20
CA ASN A 532 21.35 -31.16 -78.09
C ASN A 532 22.70 -31.30 -77.38
N ALA A 533 23.63 -32.03 -78.01
CA ALA A 533 24.98 -32.28 -77.51
C ALA A 533 26.05 -31.64 -78.41
N GLY A 534 27.07 -31.03 -77.83
CA GLY A 534 28.07 -30.23 -78.55
C GLY A 534 27.77 -28.73 -78.49
N SER A 535 27.91 -27.99 -79.60
CA SER A 535 27.92 -26.52 -79.58
C SER A 535 27.41 -25.87 -80.88
N GLY A 536 26.60 -24.82 -80.76
CA GLY A 536 26.01 -24.12 -81.92
C GLY A 536 24.71 -24.77 -82.44
N ASN A 537 24.02 -25.55 -81.61
CA ASN A 537 22.94 -26.44 -82.04
C ASN A 537 21.53 -25.90 -81.74
N SER A 538 20.54 -26.28 -82.56
CA SER A 538 19.14 -25.87 -82.44
C SER A 538 18.17 -26.99 -82.85
N GLY A 539 16.95 -26.99 -82.30
CA GLY A 539 15.95 -28.04 -82.58
C GLY A 539 16.08 -29.26 -81.65
N PHE A 540 15.89 -30.49 -82.13
CA PHE A 540 15.69 -31.69 -81.30
C PHE A 540 16.78 -32.77 -81.47
N ASN A 541 17.47 -33.17 -80.40
CA ASN A 541 18.36 -34.34 -80.35
C ASN A 541 19.51 -34.34 -81.38
N ASN A 542 20.14 -33.20 -81.64
CA ASN A 542 21.29 -33.07 -82.54
C ASN A 542 22.61 -33.19 -81.77
N SER A 543 23.61 -33.83 -82.38
CA SER A 543 24.94 -34.08 -81.79
C SER A 543 26.06 -33.54 -82.68
N GLY A 544 27.01 -32.80 -82.10
CA GLY A 544 28.17 -32.22 -82.78
C GLY A 544 28.11 -30.68 -82.85
N ARG A 545 28.59 -30.08 -83.95
CA ARG A 545 28.81 -28.61 -84.02
C ARG A 545 28.08 -27.88 -85.15
N GLY A 546 27.11 -27.05 -84.78
CA GLY A 546 26.46 -26.05 -85.64
C GLY A 546 25.08 -26.45 -86.20
N ASN A 547 24.41 -27.43 -85.60
CA ASN A 547 23.33 -28.19 -86.24
C ASN A 547 21.94 -27.61 -85.99
N SER A 548 20.98 -27.92 -86.85
CA SER A 548 19.59 -27.44 -86.79
C SER A 548 18.59 -28.50 -87.27
N GLY A 549 17.35 -28.45 -86.80
CA GLY A 549 16.34 -29.47 -87.09
C GLY A 549 16.35 -30.60 -86.06
N ALA A 550 16.27 -31.87 -86.48
CA ALA A 550 16.12 -33.00 -85.56
C ALA A 550 17.00 -34.23 -85.87
N GLN A 551 17.51 -34.89 -84.82
CA GLN A 551 18.25 -36.16 -84.84
C GLN A 551 19.55 -36.17 -85.67
N ASN A 552 20.20 -35.03 -85.84
CA ASN A 552 21.35 -34.90 -86.73
C ASN A 552 22.69 -35.08 -86.02
N VAL A 553 23.59 -35.91 -86.58
CA VAL A 553 24.89 -36.25 -85.99
C VAL A 553 26.02 -35.77 -86.91
N GLY A 554 26.78 -34.76 -86.46
CA GLY A 554 27.88 -34.25 -87.27
C GLY A 554 28.40 -32.85 -86.92
N ASN A 555 29.41 -32.42 -87.67
CA ASN A 555 30.03 -31.09 -87.53
C ASN A 555 29.89 -30.28 -88.82
N LEU A 556 29.87 -28.96 -88.67
CA LEU A 556 29.68 -27.93 -89.70
C LEU A 556 28.24 -27.88 -90.25
N GLN A 557 27.39 -27.11 -89.57
CA GLN A 557 26.18 -26.48 -90.14
C GLN A 557 25.16 -27.43 -90.81
N ILE A 558 24.76 -28.46 -90.08
CA ILE A 558 23.68 -29.36 -90.50
C ILE A 558 22.30 -28.69 -90.35
N SER A 559 21.36 -28.98 -91.27
CA SER A 559 19.93 -28.66 -91.12
C SER A 559 19.04 -29.83 -91.58
N GLY A 560 17.94 -30.15 -90.88
CA GLY A 560 16.93 -31.11 -91.36
C GLY A 560 16.64 -32.28 -90.41
N PHE A 561 16.39 -33.50 -90.92
CA PHE A 561 15.93 -34.65 -90.14
C PHE A 561 16.78 -35.92 -90.36
N ALA A 562 17.34 -36.45 -89.27
CA ALA A 562 18.05 -37.73 -89.15
C ALA A 562 19.31 -37.86 -90.03
N ASN A 563 20.15 -36.82 -90.03
CA ASN A 563 21.34 -36.72 -90.87
C ASN A 563 22.60 -37.28 -90.17
N SER A 564 23.60 -37.73 -90.94
CA SER A 564 24.86 -38.26 -90.39
C SER A 564 26.07 -38.00 -91.29
N GLY A 565 27.08 -37.28 -90.77
CA GLY A 565 28.34 -36.95 -91.46
C GLY A 565 28.83 -35.52 -91.18
N GLN A 566 29.83 -35.01 -91.91
CA GLN A 566 30.20 -33.58 -91.86
C GLN A 566 29.40 -32.82 -92.94
N SER A 567 28.91 -31.61 -92.68
CA SER A 567 28.19 -30.77 -93.68
C SER A 567 26.82 -31.28 -94.21
N VAL A 568 26.17 -32.26 -93.56
CA VAL A 568 24.92 -32.90 -94.05
C VAL A 568 23.62 -32.31 -93.49
N THR A 569 23.07 -31.31 -94.17
CA THR A 569 21.68 -31.26 -94.71
C THR A 569 20.71 -32.47 -94.58
N GLY A 570 19.41 -32.16 -94.65
CA GLY A 570 18.22 -32.94 -94.29
C GLY A 570 17.78 -34.16 -95.10
N TYR A 571 16.49 -34.47 -94.98
CA TYR A 571 15.87 -35.57 -95.71
C TYR A 571 15.70 -35.27 -97.21
N ASN A 572 15.93 -36.22 -98.12
CA ASN A 572 16.79 -37.39 -97.93
C ASN A 572 18.27 -36.97 -98.02
N ASN A 573 19.09 -37.72 -97.27
CA ASN A 573 20.49 -37.45 -96.95
C ASN A 573 21.45 -37.92 -98.04
N SER A 574 22.73 -37.47 -97.95
CA SER A 574 23.86 -38.37 -98.27
C SER A 574 25.28 -37.88 -97.96
N VAL A 575 26.12 -38.86 -97.59
CA VAL A 575 27.59 -38.81 -97.59
C VAL A 575 28.12 -38.23 -98.90
N SER A 576 28.88 -37.13 -98.81
CA SER A 576 29.62 -36.45 -99.91
C SER A 576 30.25 -35.06 -99.57
N VAL A 577 29.53 -34.09 -98.99
CA VAL A 577 28.35 -34.29 -98.14
C VAL A 577 27.37 -33.11 -98.12
N THR A 578 26.15 -33.33 -98.63
CA THR A 578 24.92 -32.49 -98.51
C THR A 578 23.70 -33.39 -98.87
N SER A 579 22.53 -32.86 -99.21
CA SER A 579 21.23 -33.57 -99.19
C SER A 579 20.05 -32.58 -99.11
N GLY A 580 18.86 -33.10 -98.79
CA GLY A 580 17.60 -32.36 -98.99
C GLY A 580 16.72 -32.93 -100.09
N PHE A 581 16.71 -34.27 -100.22
CA PHE A 581 16.02 -35.12 -101.21
C PHE A 581 16.91 -35.57 -102.38
N GLY A 582 18.14 -36.00 -102.05
CA GLY A 582 19.01 -36.68 -103.00
C GLY A 582 20.09 -37.59 -102.39
N ASN A 583 20.12 -38.85 -102.81
CA ASN A 583 21.03 -39.95 -102.39
C ASN A 583 22.42 -39.85 -103.05
N LYS A 584 23.23 -38.86 -102.61
CA LYS A 584 24.60 -38.55 -103.04
C LYS A 584 25.76 -39.42 -102.49
N GLY A 585 27.01 -39.16 -102.89
CA GLY A 585 28.19 -40.00 -102.57
C GLY A 585 29.53 -39.31 -102.16
N THR A 586 30.32 -39.99 -101.33
CA THR A 586 31.76 -39.71 -101.09
C THR A 586 32.63 -40.71 -101.83
N GLY A 587 33.61 -40.25 -102.61
CA GLY A 587 34.66 -41.07 -103.21
C GLY A 587 35.65 -40.20 -103.97
N LEU A 588 36.81 -40.75 -104.40
CA LEU A 588 37.64 -40.04 -105.38
C LEU A 588 36.85 -39.99 -106.70
N PHE A 589 36.42 -38.84 -107.21
CA PHE A 589 36.84 -37.47 -106.92
C PHE A 589 35.69 -36.55 -106.43
N SER A 590 35.99 -35.73 -105.41
CA SER A 590 35.32 -34.48 -104.96
C SER A 590 33.79 -34.47 -104.74
N GLY A 591 33.35 -33.99 -103.56
CA GLY A 591 31.94 -33.83 -103.14
C GLY A 591 31.04 -32.86 -103.96
N PHE A 592 29.73 -32.84 -103.65
CA PHE A 592 28.74 -33.06 -104.73
C PHE A 592 27.49 -32.12 -104.98
N MET A 593 27.27 -30.98 -104.29
CA MET A 593 26.02 -30.13 -104.43
C MET A 593 24.66 -30.81 -104.01
N SER A 594 23.47 -30.20 -104.17
CA SER A 594 22.20 -30.57 -103.45
C SER A 594 20.88 -30.33 -104.22
N GLY A 595 19.79 -31.11 -103.98
CA GLY A 595 18.40 -30.74 -104.40
C GLY A 595 17.32 -31.85 -104.39
N PHE A 596 16.45 -32.01 -105.40
CA PHE A 596 16.77 -31.72 -106.81
C PHE A 596 18.23 -32.20 -107.08
N GLY A 597 18.67 -33.43 -106.76
CA GLY A 597 17.91 -34.61 -106.29
C GLY A 597 18.55 -36.01 -106.38
N ASN A 598 19.90 -36.19 -106.40
CA ASN A 598 20.69 -37.37 -105.90
C ASN A 598 22.21 -37.11 -106.02
N THR A 599 22.66 -35.97 -105.54
CA THR A 599 23.83 -35.21 -106.03
C THR A 599 25.25 -35.93 -106.08
N GLY A 600 26.29 -35.39 -106.75
CA GLY A 600 27.35 -36.07 -107.54
C GLY A 600 28.63 -35.27 -107.80
N PHE A 601 29.77 -35.88 -108.19
CA PHE A 601 29.90 -36.67 -109.41
C PHE A 601 29.23 -38.09 -109.35
N LEU A 602 28.28 -38.34 -110.27
CA LEU A 602 26.92 -38.95 -110.15
C LEU A 602 25.90 -38.20 -109.26
N GLN A 603 25.18 -37.21 -109.81
CA GLN A 603 24.09 -36.45 -109.13
C GLN A 603 22.69 -37.13 -109.24
N SER A 604 21.58 -36.41 -108.98
CA SER A 604 20.29 -36.49 -109.71
C SER A 604 19.50 -35.16 -109.53
N GLY A 605 18.31 -34.98 -110.13
CA GLY A 605 17.26 -33.97 -109.85
C GLY A 605 17.29 -32.59 -110.56
N PHE A 606 18.18 -31.67 -110.16
CA PHE A 606 18.74 -30.59 -111.01
C PHE A 606 20.21 -31.02 -111.32
N GLY A 607 20.43 -32.35 -111.30
CA GLY A 607 21.69 -33.08 -111.39
C GLY A 607 21.55 -34.56 -111.86
N ASN A 608 22.68 -35.23 -112.12
CA ASN A 608 23.15 -36.63 -112.40
C ASN A 608 24.70 -36.76 -112.61
N LEU A 609 25.54 -35.70 -112.43
CA LEU A 609 26.98 -35.44 -112.71
C LEU A 609 27.99 -36.60 -112.82
N GLU A 610 27.73 -37.75 -113.45
CA GLU A 610 28.57 -38.99 -113.62
C GLU A 610 29.95 -39.14 -112.90
N ALA A 611 30.16 -40.27 -112.20
CA ALA A 611 31.14 -40.43 -111.12
C ALA A 611 32.59 -40.80 -111.51
N ASN A 612 32.94 -40.72 -112.78
CA ASN A 612 34.29 -41.00 -113.27
C ASN A 612 34.42 -40.35 -114.67
N PRO A 613 35.51 -39.64 -115.02
CA PRO A 613 35.44 -38.71 -116.14
C PRO A 613 35.99 -39.30 -117.44
N ASP A 614 35.09 -39.75 -118.31
CA ASP A 614 35.28 -39.67 -119.76
C ASP A 614 35.12 -38.20 -120.23
N ASN A 615 35.98 -37.32 -119.68
CA ASN A 615 35.97 -35.87 -119.84
C ASN A 615 34.63 -35.22 -119.40
N ASN A 616 34.32 -35.41 -118.10
CA ASN A 616 33.12 -35.04 -117.33
C ASN A 616 31.93 -36.01 -117.58
N SER A 617 31.20 -36.60 -116.62
CA SER A 617 30.61 -36.10 -115.36
C SER A 617 29.32 -35.27 -115.52
N ALA A 618 28.18 -35.92 -115.81
CA ALA A 618 26.93 -35.45 -116.46
C ALA A 618 25.66 -35.16 -115.59
N THR A 619 25.23 -33.90 -115.26
CA THR A 619 24.10 -33.46 -114.33
C THR A 619 22.64 -34.03 -114.62
N SER A 620 21.40 -33.48 -114.39
CA SER A 620 20.06 -33.98 -114.93
C SER A 620 18.77 -33.30 -114.40
N GLY A 621 17.66 -33.44 -115.14
CA GLY A 621 16.38 -32.80 -114.81
C GLY A 621 16.29 -31.42 -115.46
N PHE A 622 16.37 -30.35 -114.66
CA PHE A 622 16.93 -29.09 -115.18
C PHE A 622 18.43 -29.06 -114.88
N GLY A 623 19.27 -28.57 -115.80
CA GLY A 623 20.69 -28.97 -115.91
C GLY A 623 20.82 -30.46 -116.24
N ASN A 624 21.71 -30.88 -117.15
CA ASN A 624 22.64 -31.95 -116.81
C ASN A 624 23.97 -31.16 -116.77
N SER A 625 25.07 -31.69 -117.26
CA SER A 625 26.31 -31.08 -117.72
C SER A 625 27.40 -32.06 -117.41
N GLY A 626 28.18 -32.44 -118.41
CA GLY A 626 29.32 -33.34 -118.30
C GLY A 626 29.94 -33.42 -119.67
N LYS A 627 30.06 -34.62 -120.19
CA LYS A 627 29.27 -34.94 -121.36
C LYS A 627 27.95 -35.61 -120.88
N GLN A 628 26.84 -35.03 -121.33
CA GLN A 628 25.40 -35.04 -120.95
C GLN A 628 24.97 -33.85 -120.05
N ASP A 629 24.33 -32.82 -120.66
CA ASP A 629 23.39 -31.75 -120.18
C ASP A 629 21.89 -32.17 -120.26
N SER A 630 21.06 -31.25 -119.78
CA SER A 630 19.62 -31.14 -119.55
C SER A 630 19.43 -29.67 -119.11
N GLY A 631 18.23 -29.32 -118.67
CA GLY A 631 17.75 -27.97 -118.55
C GLY A 631 16.36 -27.74 -119.14
N GLY A 632 15.60 -28.70 -119.70
CA GLY A 632 15.71 -30.17 -119.77
C GLY A 632 16.44 -30.81 -120.98
N PHE A 633 16.89 -32.07 -120.82
CA PHE A 633 17.11 -33.24 -121.72
C PHE A 633 18.43 -33.74 -122.43
N ASN A 634 19.53 -33.03 -122.74
CA ASN A 634 20.80 -33.64 -123.28
C ASN A 634 22.12 -32.79 -123.29
N SER A 635 23.31 -33.45 -123.34
CA SER A 635 24.60 -33.00 -123.97
C SER A 635 25.82 -33.94 -123.91
N ILE A 636 25.77 -35.22 -124.32
CA ILE A 636 27.08 -35.84 -124.65
C ILE A 636 27.58 -35.12 -125.91
N ASP A 637 28.25 -33.98 -125.68
CA ASP A 637 28.50 -32.87 -126.60
C ASP A 637 27.26 -32.36 -127.40
N PHE A 638 26.07 -32.24 -126.76
CA PHE A 638 24.75 -31.88 -127.38
C PHE A 638 23.73 -31.09 -126.47
N VAL A 639 23.94 -29.80 -126.17
CA VAL A 639 23.19 -29.01 -125.13
C VAL A 639 21.70 -28.76 -125.41
N SER A 640 20.92 -28.60 -124.33
CA SER A 640 19.47 -28.84 -124.27
C SER A 640 18.87 -28.23 -122.99
N GLY A 641 18.03 -27.17 -123.07
CA GLY A 641 17.34 -26.71 -121.86
C GLY A 641 16.40 -25.48 -121.90
N PHE A 642 15.13 -25.70 -121.52
CA PHE A 642 13.88 -24.92 -121.72
C PHE A 642 13.61 -24.61 -123.19
N PHE A 643 14.66 -24.65 -124.01
CA PHE A 643 14.60 -25.02 -125.40
C PHE A 643 15.49 -26.22 -125.70
N HIS A 644 14.85 -27.28 -126.20
CA HIS A 644 15.49 -28.44 -126.81
C HIS A 644 15.93 -29.55 -125.84
N ARG A 645 15.41 -29.73 -124.61
CA ARG A 645 14.02 -29.48 -124.17
C ARG A 645 13.82 -28.22 -123.35
#